data_AF-A0A061H116-F1
#
_entry.id   AF-A0A061H116-F1
#
_cell.length_a   1.000
_cell.length_b   1.000
_cell.length_c   1.000
_cell.angle_alpha   90.00
_cell.angle_beta   90.00
_cell.angle_gamma   90.00
#
_symmetry.space_group_name_H-M   'P 1'
#
loop_
_entity.id
_entity.type
_entity.pdbx_description
1 polymer ?
#
loop_
_entity_poly.entity_id
_entity_poly.type
_entity_poly.pdbx_seq_one_letter_code
_entity_poly.pdbx_strand_id
1 'polypeptide(L)'
;MLGAARLRGAATQAVRAGASTTTARQIHFAARPACRPSLAGSRPSSAIAQAQRTLFTRTPPTPLARTRQFAYLVLTLAGGAFAVAYYLDSRSGIHRWVAIPLLKAFTDPETAQKLAIKLLETGLAPKDFGVDDEILQTELFGKTISNPIGLAAGFDKQAEAIDGLLDLGFGFIEIGSVTPEPQPGNPQPRYFRLTDDEACINRFGFNSEGHSVILSRLRDRVRRWLLHSTNVASLHQALTGSPDGSSTAAQQLLASHPKSNSAFVDAVGLPRSLQHGKLLAVNLGKNKTSKEESVDDYVKGVERLGPYADMIVVNVSSPNTPGLRRLQRRGVLEDLLTQVVKARDAMVSAHVNPAKEGGKVAVPLLVKIAPDLSTEELHDVADAAINSGIDGLVISNTTISRPESLRSSEHVRETGGLSGPPVKPLALKALQTVHGRIQGKLPIIGCGGVTNGQDALDYAKAGASAVELYTSFGYQGVGLPRKIKDELTELLKAEGKTWKQVVGTGVKLSEVTVAAPNDNVPMGLSPARDEAFTKSVASVKQELAGLRQNLGLPSASSPPPAVFVPDREKDEAYYTLVEKANAALGLSFPAGQKPSASAASPEALKDAPKTQGEQAAERAAAVLKDPKGPEIKVQVTDKTKKVFGDSLRGRVAEAEDAAANRDFGKVDKSRVV
;
A
#
# COMPACT_ATOMS: atom_id res chain seq x y z
N MET A 1 -38.50 -25.72 -14.17
CA MET A 1 -39.54 -26.50 -13.47
C MET A 1 -39.38 -26.30 -11.97
N LEU A 2 -40.50 -25.98 -11.32
CA LEU A 2 -40.75 -25.81 -9.88
C LEU A 2 -39.94 -24.75 -9.12
N GLY A 3 -40.59 -23.61 -8.89
CA GLY A 3 -40.26 -22.63 -7.86
C GLY A 3 -41.42 -22.45 -6.87
N ALA A 4 -41.17 -21.76 -5.76
CA ALA A 4 -42.11 -21.06 -4.88
C ALA A 4 -41.28 -20.40 -3.75
N ALA A 5 -41.65 -19.32 -3.08
CA ALA A 5 -42.48 -18.16 -3.35
C ALA A 5 -42.15 -17.15 -2.23
N ARG A 6 -42.28 -15.86 -2.54
CA ARG A 6 -42.02 -14.69 -1.68
C ARG A 6 -42.94 -14.63 -0.46
N LEU A 7 -42.45 -14.02 0.63
CA LEU A 7 -43.27 -13.26 1.57
C LEU A 7 -42.58 -11.92 1.89
N ARG A 8 -43.27 -10.83 1.53
CA ARG A 8 -43.02 -9.44 1.95
C ARG A 8 -43.90 -9.16 3.17
N GLY A 9 -43.43 -8.30 4.07
CA GLY A 9 -44.26 -7.71 5.12
C GLY A 9 -43.45 -6.75 5.98
N ALA A 10 -43.36 -5.49 5.54
CA ALA A 10 -42.78 -4.38 6.28
C ALA A 10 -43.81 -3.82 7.28
N ALA A 11 -43.36 -3.39 8.46
CA ALA A 11 -44.05 -2.39 9.25
C ALA A 11 -43.04 -1.54 10.04
N THR A 12 -43.10 -0.24 9.78
CA THR A 12 -42.23 0.82 10.27
C THR A 12 -42.79 1.44 11.56
N GLN A 13 -41.88 2.06 12.31
CA GLN A 13 -42.02 2.91 13.50
C GLN A 13 -43.25 3.86 13.51
N ALA A 14 -43.80 4.19 14.70
CA ALA A 14 -43.33 5.33 15.52
C ALA A 14 -44.34 5.76 16.62
N VAL A 15 -43.75 6.40 17.64
CA VAL A 15 -44.24 7.50 18.50
C VAL A 15 -44.46 7.22 19.99
N ARG A 16 -43.67 7.98 20.78
CA ARG A 16 -43.66 8.21 22.22
C ARG A 16 -44.67 9.30 22.63
N ALA A 17 -45.23 9.18 23.84
CA ALA A 17 -45.42 10.21 24.89
C ALA A 17 -46.26 9.56 26.02
N GLY A 18 -46.12 9.75 27.34
CA GLY A 18 -45.39 10.73 28.14
C GLY A 18 -46.36 11.43 29.12
N ALA A 19 -46.11 11.29 30.44
CA ALA A 19 -46.63 12.06 31.61
C ALA A 19 -48.01 11.66 32.20
N SER A 20 -48.06 11.22 33.48
CA SER A 20 -48.31 12.00 34.74
C SER A 20 -49.83 12.17 34.99
N THR A 21 -50.47 11.93 36.15
CA THR A 21 -50.17 12.33 37.53
C THR A 21 -51.23 11.68 38.48
N THR A 22 -50.79 11.25 39.66
CA THR A 22 -51.43 11.29 41.00
C THR A 22 -52.97 11.35 41.16
N THR A 23 -53.59 10.37 41.85
CA THR A 23 -54.43 10.62 43.06
C THR A 23 -54.66 9.32 43.86
N ALA A 24 -54.60 9.43 45.18
CA ALA A 24 -54.84 8.38 46.17
C ALA A 24 -56.20 8.57 46.87
N ARG A 25 -56.91 7.46 47.17
CA ARG A 25 -57.69 7.13 48.39
C ARG A 25 -58.83 6.14 48.03
N GLN A 26 -58.87 4.92 48.60
CA GLN A 26 -59.52 4.53 49.87
C GLN A 26 -61.06 4.59 49.73
N ILE A 27 -61.88 3.52 49.85
CA ILE A 27 -62.22 2.69 51.03
C ILE A 27 -63.30 1.64 50.64
N HIS A 28 -63.18 0.39 51.16
CA HIS A 28 -64.19 -0.63 51.55
C HIS A 28 -65.45 -0.96 50.69
N PHE A 29 -66.19 -2.06 50.79
CA PHE A 29 -66.28 -3.33 51.57
C PHE A 29 -67.22 -4.22 50.72
N ALA A 30 -67.00 -5.54 50.64
CA ALA A 30 -68.08 -6.55 50.72
C ALA A 30 -67.53 -7.96 50.52
N ALA A 31 -67.81 -8.80 51.50
CA ALA A 31 -67.36 -10.16 51.62
C ALA A 31 -68.30 -11.18 50.96
N ARG A 32 -67.69 -12.31 50.56
CA ARG A 32 -68.14 -13.69 50.37
C ARG A 32 -69.59 -14.06 50.78
N PRO A 33 -70.07 -15.19 50.23
CA PRO A 33 -70.69 -16.21 51.05
C PRO A 33 -69.89 -17.52 51.01
N ALA A 34 -69.80 -18.13 52.19
CA ALA A 34 -69.34 -19.49 52.42
C ALA A 34 -70.55 -20.42 52.57
N CYS A 35 -70.43 -21.67 52.15
CA CYS A 35 -71.20 -22.78 52.72
C CYS A 35 -70.40 -24.10 52.64
N ARG A 36 -70.13 -24.66 53.83
CA ARG A 36 -69.80 -26.06 54.17
C ARG A 36 -71.12 -26.71 54.70
N PRO A 37 -71.26 -28.00 55.17
CA PRO A 37 -70.22 -28.96 55.62
C PRO A 37 -70.45 -30.49 55.41
N SER A 38 -69.36 -31.24 55.67
CA SER A 38 -69.17 -32.51 56.42
C SER A 38 -69.88 -33.84 56.09
N LEU A 39 -69.05 -34.91 56.03
CA LEU A 39 -69.12 -36.21 56.75
C LEU A 39 -67.65 -36.76 56.73
N ALA A 40 -66.87 -36.92 57.80
CA ALA A 40 -66.93 -37.72 59.04
C ALA A 40 -66.26 -39.13 58.94
N GLY A 41 -65.17 -39.33 59.72
CA GLY A 41 -64.53 -40.62 60.11
C GLY A 41 -63.25 -41.01 59.31
N SER A 42 -62.10 -41.43 59.85
CA SER A 42 -61.61 -41.70 61.22
C SER A 42 -60.08 -42.01 61.25
N ARG A 43 -59.30 -41.27 62.08
CA ARG A 43 -58.05 -41.60 62.88
C ARG A 43 -56.79 -42.28 62.25
N PRO A 44 -55.57 -42.23 62.88
CA PRO A 44 -55.00 -41.29 63.87
C PRO A 44 -53.57 -40.75 63.50
N SER A 45 -53.05 -39.90 64.39
CA SER A 45 -51.81 -39.10 64.35
C SER A 45 -50.48 -39.86 64.30
N SER A 46 -49.52 -39.38 63.50
CA SER A 46 -48.08 -39.52 63.79
C SER A 46 -47.29 -38.34 63.17
N ALA A 47 -46.26 -37.91 63.90
CA ALA A 47 -45.58 -36.63 63.76
C ALA A 47 -44.96 -36.35 62.38
N ILE A 48 -45.17 -35.13 61.87
CA ILE A 48 -44.41 -34.61 60.72
C ILE A 48 -43.04 -34.19 61.24
N ALA A 49 -42.05 -35.06 61.07
CA ALA A 49 -40.65 -34.71 61.20
C ALA A 49 -40.27 -33.70 60.11
N GLN A 50 -39.74 -32.54 60.52
CA GLN A 50 -39.17 -31.55 59.61
C GLN A 50 -37.96 -32.16 58.88
N ALA A 51 -38.12 -32.48 57.60
CA ALA A 51 -37.01 -32.83 56.73
C ALA A 51 -36.24 -31.55 56.35
N GLN A 52 -35.11 -31.31 57.00
CA GLN A 52 -34.09 -30.38 56.51
C GLN A 52 -33.58 -30.90 55.15
N ARG A 53 -33.97 -30.22 54.07
CA ARG A 53 -33.42 -30.48 52.73
C ARG A 53 -32.01 -29.88 52.65
N THR A 54 -31.00 -30.71 52.84
CA THR A 54 -29.62 -30.40 52.42
C THR A 54 -29.56 -30.39 50.89
N LEU A 55 -29.72 -29.20 50.29
CA LEU A 55 -29.28 -28.94 48.92
C LEU A 55 -27.74 -29.05 48.91
N PHE A 56 -27.18 -29.78 47.95
CA PHE A 56 -25.74 -30.06 47.74
C PHE A 56 -25.13 -31.28 48.43
N THR A 57 -25.59 -32.48 48.05
CA THR A 57 -24.69 -33.65 47.95
C THR A 57 -24.63 -34.10 46.50
N ARG A 58 -23.67 -33.56 45.73
CA ARG A 58 -23.37 -34.09 44.39
C ARG A 58 -22.59 -35.39 44.61
N THR A 59 -23.17 -36.54 44.26
CA THR A 59 -22.50 -37.83 44.36
C THR A 59 -21.19 -37.78 43.57
N PRO A 60 -20.06 -38.28 44.13
CA PRO A 60 -18.79 -38.26 43.42
C PRO A 60 -18.90 -39.10 42.14
N PRO A 61 -18.33 -38.63 41.00
CA PRO A 61 -18.41 -39.37 39.75
C PRO A 61 -17.77 -40.75 39.91
N THR A 62 -18.40 -41.76 39.31
CA THR A 62 -17.91 -43.14 39.29
C THR A 62 -16.50 -43.21 38.64
N PRO A 63 -15.67 -44.21 38.96
CA PRO A 63 -14.34 -44.35 38.35
C PRO A 63 -14.38 -44.31 36.81
N LEU A 64 -15.36 -44.99 36.21
CA LEU A 64 -15.62 -44.96 34.75
C LEU A 64 -15.98 -43.56 34.24
N ALA A 65 -16.79 -42.79 34.97
CA ALA A 65 -17.12 -41.43 34.60
C ALA A 65 -15.91 -40.49 34.70
N ARG A 66 -15.02 -40.68 35.70
CA ARG A 66 -13.76 -39.94 35.83
C ARG A 66 -12.80 -40.25 34.70
N THR A 67 -12.61 -41.53 34.36
CA THR A 67 -11.75 -41.94 33.23
C THR A 67 -12.26 -41.37 31.91
N ARG A 68 -13.58 -41.39 31.69
CA ARG A 68 -14.20 -40.80 30.50
C ARG A 68 -14.03 -39.28 30.45
N GLN A 69 -14.24 -38.58 31.56
CA GLN A 69 -14.01 -37.14 31.67
C GLN A 69 -12.56 -36.77 31.40
N PHE A 70 -11.62 -37.55 31.95
CA PHE A 70 -10.19 -37.40 31.69
C PHE A 70 -9.86 -37.61 30.21
N ALA A 71 -10.40 -38.67 29.59
CA ALA A 71 -10.21 -38.93 28.17
C ALA A 71 -10.76 -37.80 27.28
N TYR A 72 -11.96 -37.26 27.58
CA TYR A 72 -12.51 -36.11 26.86
C TYR A 72 -11.67 -34.85 27.05
N LEU A 73 -11.15 -34.61 28.25
CA LEU A 73 -10.25 -33.48 28.49
C LEU A 73 -8.97 -33.62 27.66
N VAL A 74 -8.32 -34.79 27.70
CA VAL A 74 -7.11 -35.05 26.92
C VAL A 74 -7.35 -34.90 25.42
N LEU A 75 -8.43 -35.48 24.89
CA LEU A 75 -8.79 -35.35 23.47
C LEU A 75 -9.08 -33.89 23.08
N THR A 76 -9.75 -33.13 23.96
CA THR A 76 -10.05 -31.72 23.72
C THR A 76 -8.79 -30.87 23.72
N LEU A 77 -7.88 -31.09 24.67
CA LEU A 77 -6.60 -30.40 24.73
C LEU A 77 -5.70 -30.76 23.55
N ALA A 78 -5.62 -32.05 23.19
CA ALA A 78 -4.86 -32.51 22.03
C ALA A 78 -5.43 -31.95 20.72
N GLY A 79 -6.75 -31.99 20.55
CA GLY A 79 -7.43 -31.39 19.40
C GLY A 79 -7.24 -29.88 19.31
N GLY A 80 -7.31 -29.18 20.44
CA GLY A 80 -7.03 -27.74 20.52
C GLY A 80 -5.59 -27.40 20.18
N ALA A 81 -4.61 -28.13 20.73
CA ALA A 81 -3.20 -27.95 20.42
C ALA A 81 -2.90 -28.23 18.93
N PHE A 82 -3.47 -29.30 18.37
CA PHE A 82 -3.37 -29.59 16.93
C PHE A 82 -3.98 -28.48 16.08
N ALA A 83 -5.16 -27.98 16.43
CA ALA A 83 -5.82 -26.89 15.69
C ALA A 83 -4.99 -25.61 15.70
N VAL A 84 -4.38 -25.27 16.85
CA VAL A 84 -3.47 -24.12 16.95
C VAL A 84 -2.21 -24.33 16.13
N ALA A 85 -1.55 -25.49 16.23
CA ALA A 85 -0.37 -25.81 15.44
C ALA A 85 -0.67 -25.79 13.93
N TYR A 86 -1.80 -26.36 13.52
CA TYR A 86 -2.27 -26.34 12.14
C TYR A 86 -2.56 -24.91 11.68
N TYR A 87 -3.23 -24.08 12.48
CA TYR A 87 -3.45 -22.68 12.13
C TYR A 87 -2.14 -21.88 12.02
N LEU A 88 -1.20 -22.09 12.94
CA LEU A 88 0.06 -21.35 12.95
C LEU A 88 1.00 -21.73 11.81
N ASP A 89 0.91 -22.93 11.22
CA ASP A 89 1.70 -23.28 10.03
C ASP A 89 1.13 -22.55 8.79
N SER A 90 1.97 -21.72 8.15
CA SER A 90 1.59 -20.96 6.95
C SER A 90 1.22 -21.85 5.76
N ARG A 91 1.72 -23.08 5.71
CA ARG A 91 1.43 -24.07 4.65
C ARG A 91 0.04 -24.69 4.79
N SER A 92 -0.61 -24.52 5.93
CA SER A 92 -1.89 -25.17 6.19
C SER A 92 -2.96 -24.75 5.20
N GLY A 93 -3.72 -25.75 4.73
CA GLY A 93 -4.75 -25.58 3.72
C GLY A 93 -5.83 -24.58 4.10
N ILE A 94 -6.09 -24.36 5.39
CA ILE A 94 -7.07 -23.38 5.87
C ILE A 94 -6.79 -21.97 5.35
N HIS A 95 -5.53 -21.55 5.22
CA HIS A 95 -5.21 -20.21 4.78
C HIS A 95 -5.55 -20.00 3.31
N ARG A 96 -5.13 -20.93 2.45
CA ARG A 96 -5.36 -20.86 1.00
C ARG A 96 -6.81 -21.17 0.63
N TRP A 97 -7.38 -22.23 1.19
CA TRP A 97 -8.65 -22.80 0.73
C TRP A 97 -9.87 -22.32 1.52
N VAL A 98 -9.67 -21.67 2.68
CA VAL A 98 -10.77 -21.11 3.48
C VAL A 98 -10.59 -19.61 3.64
N ALA A 99 -9.49 -19.13 4.22
CA ALA A 99 -9.32 -17.72 4.55
C ALA A 99 -9.33 -16.82 3.30
N ILE A 100 -8.58 -17.18 2.24
CA ILE A 100 -8.55 -16.38 1.00
C ILE A 100 -9.91 -16.33 0.29
N PRO A 101 -10.63 -17.46 0.05
CA PRO A 101 -11.98 -17.41 -0.51
C PRO A 101 -12.96 -16.58 0.32
N LEU A 102 -12.92 -16.69 1.66
CA LEU A 102 -13.76 -15.88 2.54
C LEU A 102 -13.42 -14.38 2.41
N LEU A 103 -12.14 -14.01 2.44
CA LEU A 103 -11.72 -12.62 2.24
C LEU A 103 -12.19 -12.08 0.88
N LYS A 104 -12.04 -12.87 -0.19
CA LYS A 104 -12.50 -12.49 -1.53
C LYS A 104 -14.02 -12.33 -1.62
N ALA A 105 -14.78 -13.18 -0.92
CA ALA A 105 -16.24 -13.15 -0.94
C ALA A 105 -16.86 -11.99 -0.15
N PHE A 106 -16.23 -11.60 0.97
CA PHE A 106 -16.83 -10.64 1.91
C PHE A 106 -16.16 -9.26 1.91
N THR A 107 -15.02 -9.07 1.22
CA THR A 107 -14.30 -7.79 1.23
C THR A 107 -13.76 -7.41 -0.15
N ASP A 108 -13.76 -6.11 -0.42
CA ASP A 108 -13.02 -5.53 -1.53
C ASP A 108 -11.51 -5.74 -1.33
N PRO A 109 -10.68 -5.71 -2.39
CA PRO A 109 -9.27 -6.01 -2.29
C PRO A 109 -8.45 -5.06 -1.42
N GLU A 110 -8.82 -3.78 -1.30
CA GLU A 110 -8.11 -2.86 -0.41
C GLU A 110 -8.43 -3.15 1.05
N THR A 111 -9.69 -3.44 1.38
CA THR A 111 -10.10 -3.86 2.73
C THR A 111 -9.48 -5.21 3.12
N ALA A 112 -9.46 -6.18 2.21
CA ALA A 112 -8.82 -7.48 2.43
C ALA A 112 -7.34 -7.33 2.79
N GLN A 113 -6.61 -6.49 2.04
CA GLN A 113 -5.19 -6.23 2.28
C GLN A 113 -4.98 -5.56 3.64
N LYS A 114 -5.80 -4.56 4.01
CA LYS A 114 -5.72 -3.92 5.34
C LYS A 114 -5.99 -4.89 6.48
N LEU A 115 -6.96 -5.79 6.33
CA LEU A 115 -7.26 -6.81 7.33
C LEU A 115 -6.10 -7.80 7.48
N ALA A 116 -5.49 -8.22 6.38
CA ALA A 116 -4.31 -9.08 6.40
C ALA A 116 -3.13 -8.43 7.14
N ILE A 117 -2.84 -7.16 6.86
CA ILE A 117 -1.77 -6.40 7.54
C ILE A 117 -2.04 -6.31 9.04
N LYS A 118 -3.27 -5.98 9.45
CA LYS A 118 -3.64 -5.94 10.88
C LYS A 118 -3.46 -7.28 11.57
N LEU A 119 -3.81 -8.39 10.91
CA LEU A 119 -3.59 -9.71 11.47
C LEU A 119 -2.09 -10.02 11.62
N LEU A 120 -1.28 -9.67 10.61
CA LEU A 120 0.17 -9.83 10.62
C LEU A 120 0.85 -8.97 11.71
N GLU A 121 0.33 -7.78 11.97
CA GLU A 121 0.79 -6.90 13.05
C GLU A 121 0.53 -7.50 14.45
N THR A 122 -0.57 -8.23 14.65
CA THR A 122 -0.97 -8.74 15.99
C THR A 122 -0.07 -9.83 16.56
N GLY A 123 0.79 -10.44 15.74
CA GLY A 123 1.61 -11.60 16.12
C GLY A 123 0.83 -12.94 16.17
N LEU A 124 -0.47 -12.93 15.89
CA LEU A 124 -1.30 -14.14 15.74
C LEU A 124 -1.28 -14.71 14.31
N ALA A 125 -0.59 -14.05 13.39
CA ALA A 125 -0.47 -14.55 12.02
C ALA A 125 0.32 -15.88 11.96
N PRO A 126 0.01 -16.71 10.95
CA PRO A 126 0.77 -17.92 10.71
C PRO A 126 2.24 -17.62 10.38
N LYS A 127 3.09 -18.63 10.54
CA LYS A 127 4.53 -18.57 10.33
C LYS A 127 4.98 -19.74 9.47
N ASP A 128 6.06 -19.53 8.74
CA ASP A 128 6.79 -20.59 8.07
C ASP A 128 7.77 -21.23 9.06
N PHE A 129 7.50 -22.49 9.41
CA PHE A 129 8.38 -23.31 10.26
C PHE A 129 9.36 -24.16 9.43
N GLY A 130 9.31 -24.07 8.09
CA GLY A 130 10.25 -24.76 7.23
C GLY A 130 11.65 -24.17 7.32
N VAL A 131 12.65 -25.02 7.07
CA VAL A 131 14.04 -24.60 6.91
C VAL A 131 14.30 -24.39 5.42
N ASP A 132 15.03 -23.34 5.08
CA ASP A 132 15.41 -23.07 3.69
C ASP A 132 16.60 -23.96 3.29
N ASP A 133 16.52 -24.57 2.11
CA ASP A 133 17.59 -25.39 1.57
C ASP A 133 18.77 -24.50 1.12
N GLU A 134 20.00 -24.93 1.39
CA GLU A 134 21.22 -24.17 1.06
C GLU A 134 21.34 -23.89 -0.44
N ILE A 135 20.69 -24.69 -1.30
CA ILE A 135 20.66 -24.47 -2.76
C ILE A 135 20.00 -23.14 -3.14
N LEU A 136 19.15 -22.59 -2.27
CA LEU A 136 18.47 -21.30 -2.43
C LEU A 136 19.30 -20.12 -1.93
N GLN A 137 20.32 -20.37 -1.10
CA GLN A 137 21.13 -19.31 -0.51
C GLN A 137 21.80 -18.48 -1.61
N THR A 138 21.76 -17.16 -1.46
CA THR A 138 22.38 -16.25 -2.41
C THR A 138 22.93 -15.02 -1.71
N GLU A 139 23.72 -14.25 -2.45
CA GLU A 139 24.27 -12.98 -2.01
C GLU A 139 23.60 -11.86 -2.80
N LEU A 140 23.07 -10.88 -2.07
CA LEU A 140 22.43 -9.70 -2.63
C LEU A 140 23.09 -8.45 -2.04
N PHE A 141 23.80 -7.69 -2.88
CA PHE A 141 24.54 -6.48 -2.49
C PHE A 141 25.57 -6.70 -1.35
N GLY A 142 26.32 -7.80 -1.39
CA GLY A 142 27.27 -8.14 -0.33
C GLY A 142 26.65 -8.74 0.92
N LYS A 143 25.32 -8.97 0.94
CA LYS A 143 24.60 -9.54 2.08
C LYS A 143 24.08 -10.92 1.73
N THR A 144 24.40 -11.92 2.55
CA THR A 144 23.88 -13.28 2.39
C THR A 144 22.42 -13.34 2.84
N ILE A 145 21.56 -13.87 1.98
CA ILE A 145 20.15 -14.16 2.27
C ILE A 145 19.87 -15.65 2.14
N SER A 146 18.98 -16.15 2.99
CA SER A 146 18.60 -17.57 3.08
C SER A 146 17.91 -18.09 1.82
N ASN A 147 17.14 -17.26 1.15
CA ASN A 147 16.44 -17.58 -0.09
C ASN A 147 16.22 -16.31 -0.94
N PRO A 148 15.97 -16.43 -2.25
CA PRO A 148 15.89 -15.30 -3.17
C PRO A 148 14.46 -14.73 -3.31
N ILE A 149 13.51 -15.17 -2.47
CA ILE A 149 12.09 -14.83 -2.61
C ILE A 149 11.74 -13.67 -1.69
N GLY A 150 11.33 -12.53 -2.26
CA GLY A 150 10.93 -11.34 -1.52
C GLY A 150 9.48 -10.91 -1.73
N LEU A 151 9.05 -9.95 -0.91
CA LEU A 151 7.76 -9.29 -1.05
C LEU A 151 7.95 -7.89 -1.66
N ALA A 152 7.23 -7.58 -2.73
CA ALA A 152 7.34 -6.29 -3.42
C ALA A 152 6.70 -5.12 -2.63
N ALA A 153 7.14 -3.89 -2.92
CA ALA A 153 6.48 -2.69 -2.42
C ALA A 153 4.99 -2.64 -2.74
N GLY A 154 4.27 -1.97 -1.85
CA GLY A 154 2.86 -1.65 -1.94
C GLY A 154 1.98 -2.55 -1.09
N PHE A 155 2.50 -3.69 -0.60
CA PHE A 155 1.78 -4.53 0.35
C PHE A 155 1.74 -3.86 1.74
N ASP A 156 2.88 -3.75 2.43
CA ASP A 156 3.02 -2.99 3.67
C ASP A 156 3.59 -1.60 3.39
N LYS A 157 2.70 -0.66 3.07
CA LYS A 157 3.09 0.72 2.75
C LYS A 157 3.59 1.50 3.97
N GLN A 158 3.12 1.13 5.17
CA GLN A 158 3.26 1.96 6.35
C GLN A 158 4.18 1.37 7.44
N ALA A 159 4.89 0.27 7.14
CA ALA A 159 5.77 -0.43 8.09
C ALA A 159 5.01 -1.01 9.31
N GLU A 160 3.80 -1.51 9.09
CA GLU A 160 2.91 -2.03 10.14
C GLU A 160 3.23 -3.49 10.49
N ALA A 161 3.59 -4.31 9.49
CA ALA A 161 3.57 -5.76 9.60
C ALA A 161 4.91 -6.43 9.22
N ILE A 162 6.03 -5.70 9.29
CA ILE A 162 7.36 -6.17 8.89
C ILE A 162 7.70 -7.55 9.46
N ASP A 163 7.58 -7.73 10.78
CA ASP A 163 7.96 -8.99 11.45
C ASP A 163 7.02 -10.13 11.05
N GLY A 164 5.71 -9.90 11.03
CA GLY A 164 4.74 -10.89 10.60
C GLY A 164 4.95 -11.32 9.15
N LEU A 165 5.35 -10.41 8.27
CA LEU A 165 5.67 -10.72 6.87
C LEU A 165 6.98 -11.51 6.75
N LEU A 166 8.05 -11.11 7.47
CA LEU A 166 9.30 -11.87 7.48
C LEU A 166 9.09 -13.30 7.99
N ASP A 167 8.21 -13.48 8.98
CA ASP A 167 7.87 -14.79 9.55
C ASP A 167 7.12 -15.71 8.57
N LEU A 168 6.62 -15.21 7.44
CA LEU A 168 6.02 -16.03 6.37
C LEU A 168 7.02 -16.72 5.44
N GLY A 169 8.33 -16.52 5.68
CA GLY A 169 9.39 -17.22 4.96
C GLY A 169 10.00 -16.45 3.79
N PHE A 170 9.71 -15.15 3.65
CA PHE A 170 10.40 -14.28 2.68
C PHE A 170 11.88 -14.07 3.09
N GLY A 171 12.79 -14.11 2.12
CA GLY A 171 14.19 -13.72 2.28
C GLY A 171 14.38 -12.20 2.37
N PHE A 172 13.46 -11.40 1.85
CA PHE A 172 13.44 -9.96 2.06
C PHE A 172 12.04 -9.39 1.87
N ILE A 173 11.77 -8.21 2.44
CA ILE A 173 10.51 -7.50 2.19
C ILE A 173 10.79 -6.06 1.80
N GLU A 174 9.98 -5.52 0.90
CA GLU A 174 10.03 -4.12 0.47
C GLU A 174 8.78 -3.38 0.98
N ILE A 175 8.98 -2.48 1.96
CA ILE A 175 7.91 -1.60 2.45
C ILE A 175 7.76 -0.36 1.56
N GLY A 176 6.63 0.35 1.68
CA GLY A 176 6.36 1.58 0.91
C GLY A 176 5.60 1.31 -0.39
N SER A 177 5.63 2.17 -1.40
CA SER A 177 6.40 3.42 -1.49
C SER A 177 5.95 4.47 -0.46
N VAL A 178 6.90 4.99 0.30
CA VAL A 178 6.66 6.05 1.29
C VAL A 178 7.02 7.40 0.68
N THR A 179 6.19 8.40 0.94
CA THR A 179 6.43 9.80 0.54
C THR A 179 6.88 10.63 1.75
N PRO A 180 7.62 11.75 1.55
CA PRO A 180 8.00 12.62 2.66
C PRO A 180 6.84 13.08 3.53
N GLU A 181 5.84 13.69 2.89
CA GLU A 181 4.63 14.16 3.55
C GLU A 181 3.51 13.13 3.45
N PRO A 182 2.59 13.08 4.43
CA PRO A 182 1.41 12.23 4.36
C PRO A 182 0.53 12.59 3.15
N GLN A 183 -0.03 11.59 2.48
CA GLN A 183 -1.04 11.79 1.45
C GLN A 183 -2.01 10.59 1.34
N PRO A 184 -3.31 10.84 1.11
CA PRO A 184 -4.33 9.79 1.11
C PRO A 184 -4.30 8.87 -0.12
N GLY A 185 -3.57 9.26 -1.19
CA GLY A 185 -3.56 8.59 -2.49
C GLY A 185 -4.66 9.11 -3.44
N ASN A 186 -5.07 8.30 -4.42
CA ASN A 186 -6.22 8.57 -5.29
C ASN A 186 -7.54 8.16 -4.61
N PRO A 187 -8.70 8.70 -5.06
CA PRO A 187 -10.03 8.32 -4.55
C PRO A 187 -10.32 6.82 -4.70
N GLN A 188 -11.09 6.26 -3.76
CA GLN A 188 -11.58 4.88 -3.82
C GLN A 188 -12.89 4.79 -4.64
N PRO A 189 -13.20 3.63 -5.25
CA PRO A 189 -12.40 2.41 -5.33
C PRO A 189 -11.19 2.57 -6.27
N ARG A 190 -10.08 1.94 -5.91
CA ARG A 190 -8.77 2.09 -6.60
C ARG A 190 -7.95 0.82 -6.69
N TYR A 191 -8.52 -0.31 -6.29
CA TYR A 191 -7.89 -1.62 -6.38
C TYR A 191 -8.96 -2.62 -6.82
N PHE A 192 -8.68 -3.35 -7.89
CA PHE A 192 -9.64 -4.18 -8.60
C PHE A 192 -9.01 -5.54 -8.88
N ARG A 193 -9.77 -6.61 -8.63
CA ARG A 193 -9.34 -7.98 -8.94
C ARG A 193 -9.84 -8.38 -10.32
N LEU A 194 -8.98 -8.99 -11.10
CA LEU A 194 -9.31 -9.67 -12.35
C LEU A 194 -9.21 -11.16 -12.03
N THR A 195 -10.32 -11.73 -11.55
CA THR A 195 -10.32 -13.06 -10.92
C THR A 195 -9.89 -14.16 -11.90
N ASP A 196 -10.37 -14.09 -13.14
CA ASP A 196 -10.06 -15.09 -14.16
C ASP A 196 -8.60 -15.01 -14.61
N ASP A 197 -7.91 -13.90 -14.39
CA ASP A 197 -6.52 -13.71 -14.79
C ASP A 197 -5.53 -13.87 -13.62
N GLU A 198 -6.04 -14.12 -12.42
CA GLU A 198 -5.29 -13.97 -11.16
C GLU A 198 -4.49 -12.65 -11.09
N ALA A 199 -5.08 -11.60 -11.66
CA ALA A 199 -4.45 -10.31 -11.89
C ALA A 199 -5.16 -9.21 -11.09
N CYS A 200 -4.54 -8.03 -11.01
CA CYS A 200 -5.20 -6.87 -10.44
C CYS A 200 -4.92 -5.61 -11.23
N ILE A 201 -5.84 -4.66 -11.17
CA ILE A 201 -5.60 -3.28 -11.60
C ILE A 201 -5.65 -2.38 -10.37
N ASN A 202 -4.67 -1.50 -10.22
CA ASN A 202 -4.68 -0.53 -9.13
C ASN A 202 -4.30 0.88 -9.58
N ARG A 203 -4.88 1.86 -8.88
CA ARG A 203 -4.59 3.28 -9.02
C ARG A 203 -4.35 3.95 -7.68
N PHE A 204 -3.49 3.40 -6.82
CA PHE A 204 -3.30 3.93 -5.46
C PHE A 204 -2.79 5.37 -5.40
N GLY A 205 -1.82 5.74 -6.22
CA GLY A 205 -1.20 7.07 -6.23
C GLY A 205 -0.43 7.38 -4.93
N PHE A 206 0.39 6.43 -4.46
CA PHE A 206 1.22 6.53 -3.24
C PHE A 206 0.46 7.00 -1.99
N ASN A 207 -0.54 6.25 -1.53
CA ASN A 207 -1.14 6.50 -0.22
C ASN A 207 -0.11 6.20 0.89
N SER A 208 0.25 7.20 1.69
CA SER A 208 1.40 7.19 2.61
C SER A 208 1.09 8.04 3.84
N GLU A 209 1.51 7.59 5.02
CA GLU A 209 1.43 8.36 6.28
C GLU A 209 2.63 9.28 6.51
N GLY A 210 3.57 9.32 5.57
CA GLY A 210 4.73 10.23 5.61
C GLY A 210 5.95 9.65 6.32
N HIS A 211 7.15 10.13 5.98
CA HIS A 211 8.40 9.62 6.54
C HIS A 211 8.44 9.66 8.08
N SER A 212 7.83 10.67 8.70
CA SER A 212 7.83 10.83 10.16
C SER A 212 7.15 9.66 10.89
N VAL A 213 6.00 9.20 10.38
CA VAL A 213 5.24 8.08 10.98
C VAL A 213 5.99 6.77 10.78
N ILE A 214 6.48 6.53 9.57
CA ILE A 214 7.21 5.30 9.23
C ILE A 214 8.50 5.22 10.04
N LEU A 215 9.24 6.33 10.16
CA LEU A 215 10.44 6.41 10.99
C LEU A 215 10.16 6.10 12.46
N SER A 216 9.03 6.58 13.01
CA SER A 216 8.62 6.23 14.38
C SER A 216 8.40 4.73 14.52
N ARG A 217 7.65 4.10 13.61
CA ARG A 217 7.40 2.66 13.64
C ARG A 217 8.69 1.84 13.52
N LEU A 218 9.61 2.22 12.63
CA LEU A 218 10.90 1.56 12.48
C LEU A 218 11.75 1.68 13.75
N ARG A 219 11.78 2.87 14.37
CA ARG A 219 12.48 3.09 15.65
C ARG A 219 11.88 2.26 16.78
N ASP A 220 10.55 2.24 16.88
CA ASP A 220 9.83 1.47 17.91
C ASP A 220 10.01 -0.03 17.71
N ARG A 221 10.06 -0.49 16.46
CA ARG A 221 10.38 -1.88 16.12
C ARG A 221 11.78 -2.26 16.61
N VAL A 222 12.80 -1.47 16.29
CA VAL A 222 14.17 -1.71 16.81
C VAL A 222 14.18 -1.69 18.34
N ARG A 223 13.55 -0.69 18.96
CA ARG A 223 13.45 -0.61 20.43
C ARG A 223 12.79 -1.83 21.05
N ARG A 224 11.66 -2.30 20.50
CA ARG A 224 10.97 -3.51 20.98
C ARG A 224 11.85 -4.73 20.86
N TRP A 225 12.54 -4.90 19.73
CA TRP A 225 13.47 -6.00 19.54
C TRP A 225 14.58 -5.98 20.60
N LEU A 226 15.16 -4.81 20.88
CA LEU A 226 16.18 -4.65 21.92
C LEU A 226 15.69 -5.03 23.32
N LEU A 227 14.44 -4.69 23.65
CA LEU A 227 13.86 -4.99 24.96
C LEU A 227 13.47 -6.47 25.12
N HIS A 228 13.08 -7.15 24.05
CA HIS A 228 12.62 -8.55 24.09
C HIS A 228 13.74 -9.56 23.85
N SER A 229 14.89 -9.13 23.35
CA SER A 229 16.07 -9.97 23.22
C SER A 229 16.53 -10.40 24.60
N THR A 230 16.17 -11.62 25.02
CA THR A 230 16.52 -12.27 26.31
C THR A 230 18.03 -12.40 26.55
N ASN A 231 18.83 -11.98 25.57
CA ASN A 231 20.26 -11.85 25.61
C ASN A 231 20.73 -10.49 26.14
N VAL A 232 19.98 -9.80 27.01
CA VAL A 232 20.48 -8.58 27.67
C VAL A 232 21.81 -8.83 28.37
N ALA A 233 22.07 -10.05 28.85
CA ALA A 233 23.35 -10.47 29.44
C ALA A 233 24.50 -10.60 28.42
N SER A 234 24.28 -11.24 27.27
CA SER A 234 25.32 -11.32 26.22
C SER A 234 25.46 -10.00 25.44
N LEU A 235 24.39 -9.21 25.38
CA LEU A 235 24.41 -7.83 24.90
C LEU A 235 25.20 -6.93 25.85
N HIS A 236 25.02 -7.09 27.17
CA HIS A 236 25.83 -6.43 28.19
C HIS A 236 27.30 -6.87 28.10
N GLN A 237 27.57 -8.15 27.89
CA GLN A 237 28.92 -8.69 27.71
C GLN A 237 29.58 -8.17 26.43
N ALA A 238 28.83 -8.04 25.32
CA ALA A 238 29.31 -7.46 24.07
C ALA A 238 29.56 -5.94 24.16
N LEU A 239 28.78 -5.22 24.98
CA LEU A 239 28.89 -3.76 25.15
C LEU A 239 29.91 -3.33 26.21
N THR A 240 30.08 -4.10 27.28
CA THR A 240 30.92 -3.71 28.43
C THR A 240 32.21 -4.52 28.54
N GLY A 241 32.33 -5.64 27.80
CA GLY A 241 33.43 -6.59 27.93
C GLY A 241 33.53 -7.23 29.32
N SER A 242 32.53 -7.01 30.19
CA SER A 242 32.58 -7.38 31.61
C SER A 242 31.65 -8.57 31.89
N PRO A 243 32.11 -9.61 32.60
CA PRO A 243 31.28 -10.76 32.96
C PRO A 243 30.21 -10.43 34.01
N ASP A 244 30.30 -9.27 34.67
CA ASP A 244 29.51 -9.00 35.86
C ASP A 244 28.24 -8.19 35.56
N GLY A 245 27.11 -8.81 35.90
CA GLY A 245 25.77 -8.38 35.54
C GLY A 245 25.34 -7.07 36.20
N SER A 246 25.02 -6.08 35.35
CA SER A 246 23.93 -5.14 35.63
C SER A 246 23.26 -4.75 34.31
N SER A 247 22.13 -5.41 34.01
CA SER A 247 21.29 -5.13 32.83
C SER A 247 20.83 -3.66 32.73
N THR A 248 20.91 -2.94 33.85
CA THR A 248 20.53 -1.54 34.01
C THR A 248 21.46 -0.59 33.27
N ALA A 249 22.76 -0.88 33.13
CA ALA A 249 23.73 0.00 32.49
C ALA A 249 23.57 0.03 30.95
N ALA A 250 23.38 -1.13 30.31
CA ALA A 250 23.10 -1.22 28.88
C ALA A 250 21.74 -0.60 28.53
N GLN A 251 20.72 -0.79 29.38
CA GLN A 251 19.42 -0.14 29.26
C GLN A 251 19.51 1.38 29.45
N GLN A 252 20.34 1.86 30.37
CA GLN A 252 20.61 3.29 30.55
C GLN A 252 21.41 3.89 29.39
N LEU A 253 22.35 3.15 28.80
CA LEU A 253 23.12 3.60 27.63
C LEU A 253 22.23 3.74 26.38
N LEU A 254 21.31 2.79 26.19
CA LEU A 254 20.24 2.83 25.19
C LEU A 254 19.24 3.96 25.43
N ALA A 255 18.98 4.30 26.70
CA ALA A 255 18.12 5.42 27.09
C ALA A 255 18.83 6.78 27.00
N SER A 256 20.16 6.83 27.16
CA SER A 256 20.95 8.07 27.22
C SER A 256 21.46 8.54 25.86
N HIS A 257 21.38 7.71 24.80
CA HIS A 257 21.75 8.07 23.42
C HIS A 257 20.55 8.00 22.45
N PRO A 258 19.61 8.97 22.48
CA PRO A 258 18.49 9.04 21.54
C PRO A 258 18.90 9.29 20.07
N LYS A 259 20.18 9.59 19.81
CA LYS A 259 20.83 9.57 18.50
C LYS A 259 21.72 8.32 18.45
N SER A 260 21.38 7.15 17.92
CA SER A 260 20.30 6.69 17.06
C SER A 260 20.13 5.17 17.30
N ASN A 261 18.89 4.66 17.35
CA ASN A 261 18.64 3.21 17.36
C ASN A 261 19.33 2.48 16.18
N SER A 262 19.54 3.17 15.05
CA SER A 262 20.29 2.63 13.93
C SER A 262 21.77 2.41 14.26
N ALA A 263 22.42 3.34 14.96
CA ALA A 263 23.83 3.25 15.34
C ALA A 263 24.09 2.06 16.27
N PHE A 264 23.13 1.73 17.13
CA PHE A 264 23.19 0.51 17.92
C PHE A 264 23.22 -0.72 17.00
N VAL A 265 22.26 -0.84 16.09
CA VAL A 265 22.14 -2.00 15.19
C VAL A 265 23.38 -2.11 14.29
N ASP A 266 24.00 -0.98 13.93
CA ASP A 266 25.31 -0.93 13.25
C ASP A 266 26.44 -1.48 14.12
N ALA A 267 26.51 -1.07 15.40
CA ALA A 267 27.55 -1.51 16.33
C ALA A 267 27.56 -3.03 16.56
N VAL A 268 26.38 -3.66 16.50
CA VAL A 268 26.22 -5.11 16.66
C VAL A 268 26.17 -5.87 15.33
N GLY A 269 26.26 -5.18 14.19
CA GLY A 269 26.27 -5.81 12.85
C GLY A 269 24.98 -6.52 12.48
N LEU A 270 23.83 -6.10 13.03
CA LEU A 270 22.53 -6.70 12.74
C LEU A 270 21.91 -6.11 11.46
N PRO A 271 21.24 -6.93 10.63
CA PRO A 271 20.47 -6.41 9.50
C PRO A 271 19.28 -5.58 10.00
N ARG A 272 18.78 -4.66 9.17
CA ARG A 272 17.61 -3.83 9.52
C ARG A 272 16.29 -4.63 9.50
N SER A 273 16.31 -5.79 8.85
CA SER A 273 15.29 -6.84 9.04
C SER A 273 15.24 -7.39 10.47
N LEU A 274 16.25 -7.17 11.32
CA LEU A 274 16.39 -7.75 12.66
C LEU A 274 16.34 -9.28 12.71
N GLN A 275 16.42 -9.94 11.55
CA GLN A 275 16.44 -11.39 11.38
C GLN A 275 17.62 -11.77 10.47
N HIS A 276 18.49 -12.66 10.94
CA HIS A 276 19.63 -13.12 10.15
C HIS A 276 19.19 -13.79 8.85
N GLY A 277 19.97 -13.59 7.77
CA GLY A 277 19.66 -14.15 6.46
C GLY A 277 18.42 -13.54 5.80
N LYS A 278 17.93 -12.40 6.30
CA LYS A 278 16.82 -11.64 5.72
C LYS A 278 17.12 -10.15 5.61
N LEU A 279 16.48 -9.45 4.67
CA LEU A 279 16.68 -8.01 4.43
C LEU A 279 15.38 -7.21 4.49
N LEU A 280 15.48 -5.96 4.93
CA LEU A 280 14.39 -4.97 4.88
C LEU A 280 14.69 -3.88 3.86
N ALA A 281 13.90 -3.81 2.79
CA ALA A 281 13.96 -2.77 1.78
C ALA A 281 12.95 -1.65 2.07
N VAL A 282 13.34 -0.39 1.82
CA VAL A 282 12.45 0.77 1.91
C VAL A 282 12.29 1.40 0.53
N ASN A 283 11.08 1.32 -0.01
CA ASN A 283 10.75 1.94 -1.28
C ASN A 283 10.30 3.39 -1.07
N LEU A 284 10.92 4.32 -1.80
CA LEU A 284 10.69 5.75 -1.73
C LEU A 284 9.87 6.22 -2.93
N GLY A 285 8.89 7.08 -2.66
CA GLY A 285 8.07 7.74 -3.66
C GLY A 285 8.06 9.25 -3.47
N LYS A 286 7.62 9.95 -4.51
CA LYS A 286 7.46 11.41 -4.52
C LYS A 286 6.05 11.82 -4.11
N ASN A 287 5.91 12.91 -3.36
CA ASN A 287 4.60 13.51 -3.12
C ASN A 287 4.00 14.04 -4.44
N LYS A 288 2.67 13.99 -4.57
CA LYS A 288 1.95 14.53 -5.75
C LYS A 288 2.11 16.03 -5.91
N THR A 289 2.25 16.74 -4.80
CA THR A 289 2.38 18.20 -4.72
C THR A 289 3.78 18.69 -5.04
N SER A 290 4.80 17.82 -4.95
CA SER A 290 6.17 18.17 -5.29
C SER A 290 6.30 18.43 -6.78
N LYS A 291 7.23 19.30 -7.17
CA LYS A 291 7.57 19.53 -8.58
C LYS A 291 7.93 18.20 -9.26
N GLU A 292 7.65 18.09 -10.55
CA GLU A 292 7.78 16.82 -11.26
C GLU A 292 9.23 16.33 -11.30
N GLU A 293 10.16 17.22 -11.63
CA GLU A 293 11.60 16.95 -11.76
C GLU A 293 12.38 17.09 -10.43
N SER A 294 11.70 17.42 -9.33
CA SER A 294 12.38 17.59 -8.04
C SER A 294 12.83 16.24 -7.49
N VAL A 295 14.11 16.19 -7.10
CA VAL A 295 14.77 15.04 -6.47
C VAL A 295 14.64 15.07 -4.94
N ASP A 296 14.21 16.20 -4.38
CA ASP A 296 14.22 16.50 -2.95
C ASP A 296 13.49 15.45 -2.10
N ASP A 297 12.39 14.89 -2.62
CA ASP A 297 11.61 13.89 -1.89
C ASP A 297 12.39 12.58 -1.71
N TYR A 298 13.16 12.17 -2.73
CA TYR A 298 14.01 10.99 -2.65
C TYR A 298 15.21 11.24 -1.73
N VAL A 299 15.84 12.41 -1.82
CA VAL A 299 16.94 12.81 -0.92
C VAL A 299 16.48 12.77 0.54
N LYS A 300 15.35 13.41 0.86
CA LYS A 300 14.74 13.36 2.21
C LYS A 300 14.44 11.93 2.65
N GLY A 301 14.04 11.06 1.74
CA GLY A 301 13.77 9.65 2.02
C GLY A 301 15.03 8.89 2.39
N VAL A 302 16.11 9.08 1.62
CA VAL A 302 17.42 8.48 1.90
C VAL A 302 17.95 8.94 3.26
N GLU A 303 17.94 10.23 3.52
CA GLU A 303 18.44 10.80 4.77
C GLU A 303 17.67 10.32 5.99
N ARG A 304 16.34 10.23 5.89
CA ARG A 304 15.49 9.88 7.04
C ARG A 304 15.34 8.38 7.27
N LEU A 305 15.15 7.60 6.21
CA LEU A 305 14.78 6.19 6.30
C LEU A 305 15.95 5.24 5.99
N GLY A 306 16.97 5.70 5.27
CA GLY A 306 18.15 4.90 4.96
C GLY A 306 18.86 4.27 6.16
N PRO A 307 18.96 4.94 7.33
CA PRO A 307 19.54 4.35 8.53
C PRO A 307 18.76 3.13 9.06
N TYR A 308 17.54 2.90 8.59
CA TYR A 308 16.67 1.82 9.02
C TYR A 308 16.34 0.84 7.88
N ALA A 309 17.09 0.93 6.78
CA ALA A 309 16.92 0.08 5.60
C ALA A 309 18.17 -0.76 5.33
N ASP A 310 17.98 -2.01 4.93
CA ASP A 310 19.04 -2.84 4.37
C ASP A 310 19.31 -2.52 2.91
N MET A 311 18.31 -1.96 2.21
CA MET A 311 18.38 -1.44 0.84
C MET A 311 17.28 -0.39 0.65
N ILE A 312 17.52 0.59 -0.23
CA ILE A 312 16.57 1.65 -0.57
C ILE A 312 16.22 1.54 -2.04
N VAL A 313 14.94 1.72 -2.36
CA VAL A 313 14.45 1.61 -3.74
C VAL A 313 13.81 2.93 -4.17
N VAL A 314 14.38 3.57 -5.18
CA VAL A 314 13.88 4.79 -5.82
C VAL A 314 12.82 4.41 -6.85
N ASN A 315 11.54 4.73 -6.57
CA ASN A 315 10.44 4.36 -7.45
C ASN A 315 10.07 5.46 -8.44
N VAL A 316 10.52 5.30 -9.69
CA VAL A 316 10.22 6.19 -10.82
C VAL A 316 9.16 5.63 -11.77
N SER A 317 8.48 4.55 -11.39
CA SER A 317 7.72 3.70 -12.34
C SER A 317 6.23 3.57 -12.07
N SER A 318 5.71 4.16 -10.98
CA SER A 318 4.27 4.17 -10.70
C SER A 318 3.48 4.84 -11.84
N PRO A 319 2.49 4.17 -12.45
CA PRO A 319 1.61 4.79 -13.45
C PRO A 319 0.56 5.73 -12.81
N ASN A 320 0.46 5.71 -11.48
CA ASN A 320 -0.64 6.30 -10.72
C ASN A 320 -0.32 7.68 -10.13
N THR A 321 0.92 8.13 -10.34
CA THR A 321 1.41 9.45 -9.97
C THR A 321 1.73 10.18 -11.27
N PRO A 322 0.97 11.25 -11.64
CA PRO A 322 1.15 11.95 -12.90
C PRO A 322 2.61 12.40 -13.10
N GLY A 323 3.13 12.19 -14.31
CA GLY A 323 4.48 12.58 -14.70
C GLY A 323 5.63 11.70 -14.20
N LEU A 324 5.41 10.87 -13.17
CA LEU A 324 6.50 10.12 -12.53
C LEU A 324 7.32 9.25 -13.50
N ARG A 325 6.65 8.56 -14.45
CA ARG A 325 7.34 7.73 -15.44
C ARG A 325 8.24 8.50 -16.41
N ARG A 326 8.07 9.82 -16.55
CA ARG A 326 8.94 10.67 -17.38
C ARG A 326 10.33 10.86 -16.77
N LEU A 327 10.48 10.57 -15.47
CA LEU A 327 11.78 10.53 -14.78
C LEU A 327 12.69 9.41 -15.29
N GLN A 328 12.16 8.43 -16.06
CA GLN A 328 12.95 7.33 -16.61
C GLN A 328 13.72 7.71 -17.89
N ARG A 329 13.59 8.94 -18.40
CA ARG A 329 14.38 9.44 -19.53
C ARG A 329 15.84 9.61 -19.09
N ARG A 330 16.78 9.13 -19.91
CA ARG A 330 18.23 9.05 -19.59
C ARG A 330 18.77 10.19 -18.73
N GLY A 331 18.77 11.43 -19.26
CA GLY A 331 19.40 12.57 -18.57
C GLY A 331 18.72 12.95 -17.26
N VAL A 332 17.38 12.87 -17.20
CA VAL A 332 16.61 13.15 -15.97
C VAL A 332 16.86 12.06 -14.94
N LEU A 333 16.90 10.80 -15.38
CA LEU A 333 17.15 9.67 -14.50
C LEU A 333 18.57 9.71 -13.94
N GLU A 334 19.57 9.95 -14.78
CA GLU A 334 20.98 9.97 -14.39
C GLU A 334 21.25 11.08 -13.37
N ASP A 335 20.72 12.29 -13.58
CA ASP A 335 20.83 13.39 -12.63
C ASP A 335 20.13 13.07 -11.30
N LEU A 336 18.90 12.56 -11.34
CA LEU A 336 18.15 12.15 -10.15
C LEU A 336 18.92 11.12 -9.34
N LEU A 337 19.39 10.05 -9.99
CA LEU A 337 20.10 8.98 -9.31
C LEU A 337 21.45 9.45 -8.76
N THR A 338 22.19 10.28 -9.48
CA THR A 338 23.46 10.87 -9.02
C THR A 338 23.27 11.68 -7.73
N GLN A 339 22.23 12.51 -7.68
CA GLN A 339 21.92 13.29 -6.49
C GLN A 339 21.49 12.42 -5.30
N VAL A 340 20.71 11.35 -5.55
CA VAL A 340 20.31 10.40 -4.51
C VAL A 340 21.50 9.59 -3.99
N VAL A 341 22.43 9.18 -4.86
CA VAL A 341 23.69 8.53 -4.47
C VAL A 341 24.53 9.45 -3.60
N LYS A 342 24.69 10.72 -4.00
CA LYS A 342 25.38 11.72 -3.19
C LYS A 342 24.75 11.89 -1.79
N ALA A 343 23.42 11.90 -1.70
CA ALA A 343 22.71 11.96 -0.43
C ALA A 343 22.96 10.71 0.43
N ARG A 344 22.97 9.52 -0.17
CA ARG A 344 23.29 8.27 0.53
C ARG A 344 24.71 8.27 1.05
N ASP A 345 25.69 8.67 0.24
CA ASP A 345 27.10 8.68 0.62
C ASP A 345 27.38 9.69 1.75
N ALA A 346 26.73 10.87 1.69
CA ALA A 346 26.79 11.86 2.76
C ALA A 346 26.12 11.34 4.04
N MET A 347 24.95 10.70 3.92
CA MET A 347 24.25 10.08 5.05
C MET A 347 25.10 8.99 5.70
N VAL A 348 25.69 8.08 4.93
CA VAL A 348 26.57 7.01 5.43
C VAL A 348 27.78 7.59 6.15
N SER A 349 28.41 8.63 5.59
CA SER A 349 29.57 9.30 6.19
C SER A 349 29.24 10.00 7.52
N ALA A 350 27.99 10.42 7.72
CA ALA A 350 27.51 11.05 8.96
C ALA A 350 27.12 10.04 10.06
N HIS A 351 27.05 8.74 9.78
CA HIS A 351 26.73 7.72 10.79
C HIS A 351 27.96 7.39 11.67
N VAL A 352 27.72 7.09 12.95
CA VAL A 352 28.73 7.01 14.05
C VAL A 352 29.76 5.87 13.91
N ASN A 353 29.86 5.21 12.76
CA ASN A 353 30.92 4.24 12.50
C ASN A 353 31.39 4.33 11.04
N PRO A 354 32.23 5.32 10.69
CA PRO A 354 32.93 5.33 9.42
C PRO A 354 33.98 4.22 9.49
N ALA A 355 33.65 3.04 8.97
CA ALA A 355 34.56 1.93 8.76
C ALA A 355 35.39 1.51 10.00
N LYS A 356 34.97 0.44 10.68
CA LYS A 356 36.01 -0.53 11.08
C LYS A 356 36.65 -1.03 9.79
N GLU A 357 37.97 -0.97 9.71
CA GLU A 357 38.77 -1.47 8.59
C GLU A 357 38.17 -2.76 8.04
N GLY A 358 37.55 -2.69 6.86
CA GLY A 358 36.95 -3.83 6.15
C GLY A 358 35.43 -4.09 6.28
N GLY A 359 34.64 -3.33 7.05
CA GLY A 359 33.19 -3.63 7.24
C GLY A 359 32.24 -2.45 6.96
N LYS A 360 31.75 -2.32 5.72
CA LYS A 360 30.87 -1.23 5.23
C LYS A 360 29.46 -1.25 5.85
N VAL A 361 28.93 -0.09 6.27
CA VAL A 361 27.49 0.19 6.15
C VAL A 361 27.26 0.84 4.79
N ALA A 362 27.25 0.02 3.74
CA ALA A 362 26.72 0.45 2.45
C ALA A 362 25.22 0.16 2.46
N VAL A 363 24.39 1.20 2.33
CA VAL A 363 22.95 1.05 2.09
C VAL A 363 22.74 1.04 0.58
N PRO A 364 22.51 -0.13 -0.05
CA PRO A 364 22.38 -0.23 -1.50
C PRO A 364 21.21 0.61 -1.99
N LEU A 365 21.42 1.36 -3.07
CA LEU A 365 20.41 2.11 -3.78
C LEU A 365 20.00 1.37 -5.05
N LEU A 366 18.71 1.13 -5.19
CA LEU A 366 18.13 0.53 -6.37
C LEU A 366 17.17 1.51 -7.04
N VAL A 367 16.96 1.34 -8.35
CA VAL A 367 15.89 2.02 -9.09
C VAL A 367 14.83 1.01 -9.54
N LYS A 368 13.56 1.31 -9.33
CA LYS A 368 12.43 0.47 -9.78
C LYS A 368 11.79 1.05 -11.04
N ILE A 369 11.81 0.28 -12.13
CA ILE A 369 11.44 0.75 -13.47
C ILE A 369 10.15 0.10 -13.99
N ALA A 370 9.51 0.73 -14.97
CA ALA A 370 8.30 0.24 -15.60
C ALA A 370 8.63 -0.81 -16.69
N PRO A 371 7.75 -1.78 -16.95
CA PRO A 371 7.91 -2.72 -18.05
C PRO A 371 7.51 -2.11 -19.41
N ASP A 372 6.82 -0.96 -19.40
CA ASP A 372 6.29 -0.29 -20.59
C ASP A 372 7.32 0.67 -21.23
N LEU A 373 8.50 0.16 -21.54
CA LEU A 373 9.61 0.91 -22.14
C LEU A 373 10.06 0.24 -23.44
N SER A 374 10.48 1.04 -24.42
CA SER A 374 11.12 0.52 -25.64
C SER A 374 12.50 -0.10 -25.32
N THR A 375 13.06 -0.87 -26.24
CA THR A 375 14.40 -1.44 -26.10
C THR A 375 15.45 -0.34 -25.88
N GLU A 376 15.32 0.77 -26.63
CA GLU A 376 16.19 1.94 -26.55
C GLU A 376 16.04 2.64 -25.20
N GLU A 377 14.81 2.85 -24.74
CA GLU A 377 14.54 3.43 -23.41
C GLU A 377 15.11 2.54 -22.28
N LEU A 378 15.02 1.21 -22.42
CA LEU A 378 15.63 0.27 -21.48
C LEU A 378 17.16 0.33 -21.49
N HIS A 379 17.78 0.50 -22.66
CA HIS A 379 19.22 0.73 -22.75
C HIS A 379 19.63 2.05 -22.09
N ASP A 380 18.85 3.12 -22.30
CA ASP A 380 19.08 4.41 -21.67
C ASP A 380 18.97 4.36 -20.15
N VAL A 381 17.97 3.63 -19.64
CA VAL A 381 17.83 3.37 -18.19
C VAL A 381 19.02 2.59 -17.64
N ALA A 382 19.46 1.56 -18.35
CA ALA A 382 20.63 0.75 -17.96
C ALA A 382 21.92 1.58 -17.92
N ASP A 383 22.14 2.44 -18.93
CA ASP A 383 23.27 3.35 -18.99
C ASP A 383 23.23 4.36 -17.84
N ALA A 384 22.08 4.99 -17.59
CA ALA A 384 21.90 5.94 -16.48
C ALA A 384 22.13 5.29 -15.11
N ALA A 385 21.68 4.05 -14.93
CA ALA A 385 21.93 3.27 -13.71
C ALA A 385 23.44 3.02 -13.48
N ILE A 386 24.17 2.60 -14.52
CA ILE A 386 25.62 2.40 -14.42
C ILE A 386 26.34 3.71 -14.13
N ASN A 387 26.02 4.78 -14.86
CA ASN A 387 26.73 6.06 -14.77
C ASN A 387 26.52 6.78 -13.44
N SER A 388 25.32 6.65 -12.86
CA SER A 388 24.97 7.31 -11.59
C SER A 388 25.57 6.63 -10.35
N GLY A 389 26.07 5.40 -10.47
CA GLY A 389 26.67 4.66 -9.36
C GLY A 389 25.66 4.05 -8.38
N ILE A 390 24.42 3.78 -8.83
CA ILE A 390 23.48 2.98 -8.04
C ILE A 390 23.93 1.51 -7.97
N ASP A 391 23.39 0.77 -7.01
CA ASP A 391 23.85 -0.57 -6.68
C ASP A 391 23.02 -1.68 -7.35
N GLY A 392 21.81 -1.41 -7.85
CA GLY A 392 20.96 -2.42 -8.48
C GLY A 392 19.67 -1.89 -9.11
N LEU A 393 18.88 -2.79 -9.70
CA LEU A 393 17.58 -2.45 -10.30
C LEU A 393 16.46 -3.38 -9.83
N VAL A 394 15.23 -2.88 -9.82
CA VAL A 394 14.01 -3.69 -9.65
C VAL A 394 13.19 -3.63 -10.93
N ILE A 395 13.02 -4.80 -11.58
CA ILE A 395 12.37 -4.93 -12.88
C ILE A 395 11.26 -5.98 -12.76
N SER A 396 9.99 -5.59 -12.62
CA SER A 396 9.42 -4.28 -12.93
C SER A 396 8.20 -3.93 -12.07
N ASN A 397 7.71 -2.71 -12.26
CA ASN A 397 6.42 -2.25 -11.73
C ASN A 397 5.25 -2.76 -12.61
N THR A 398 4.03 -2.34 -12.29
CA THR A 398 2.81 -2.68 -13.05
C THR A 398 2.84 -2.15 -14.49
N THR A 399 2.14 -2.80 -15.42
CA THR A 399 1.99 -2.35 -16.82
C THR A 399 0.74 -1.47 -16.99
N ILE A 400 0.78 -0.48 -17.88
CA ILE A 400 -0.45 0.22 -18.32
C ILE A 400 -1.14 -0.48 -19.50
N SER A 401 -0.44 -1.41 -20.15
CA SER A 401 -0.95 -2.19 -21.25
C SER A 401 -2.06 -3.13 -20.78
N ARG A 402 -2.96 -3.49 -21.69
CA ARG A 402 -4.05 -4.45 -21.47
C ARG A 402 -3.92 -5.53 -22.54
N PRO A 403 -3.22 -6.64 -22.27
CA PRO A 403 -2.99 -7.64 -23.31
C PRO A 403 -4.31 -8.28 -23.74
N GLU A 404 -4.41 -8.66 -25.01
CA GLU A 404 -5.59 -9.37 -25.54
C GLU A 404 -5.86 -10.72 -24.85
N SER A 405 -4.85 -11.28 -24.18
CA SER A 405 -4.97 -12.53 -23.42
C SER A 405 -5.75 -12.41 -22.11
N LEU A 406 -6.18 -11.21 -21.70
CA LEU A 406 -7.02 -11.02 -20.51
C LEU A 406 -8.38 -11.69 -20.70
N ARG A 407 -8.75 -12.55 -19.74
CA ARG A 407 -9.99 -13.33 -19.73
C ARG A 407 -11.12 -12.64 -18.98
N SER A 408 -10.78 -11.87 -17.93
CA SER A 408 -11.78 -11.18 -17.13
C SER A 408 -12.53 -10.16 -18.00
N SER A 409 -13.84 -10.05 -17.82
CA SER A 409 -14.62 -8.96 -18.43
C SER A 409 -14.82 -7.78 -17.48
N GLU A 410 -14.84 -8.07 -16.17
CA GLU A 410 -14.97 -7.08 -15.11
C GLU A 410 -13.65 -6.34 -14.89
N HIS A 411 -13.74 -5.04 -14.62
CA HIS A 411 -12.63 -4.16 -14.25
C HIS A 411 -11.48 -4.00 -15.24
N VAL A 412 -11.43 -4.74 -16.37
CA VAL A 412 -10.34 -4.62 -17.37
C VAL A 412 -10.17 -3.20 -17.89
N ARG A 413 -11.27 -2.44 -17.99
CA ARG A 413 -11.32 -1.04 -18.43
C ARG A 413 -10.96 -0.03 -17.33
N GLU A 414 -10.68 -0.49 -16.11
CA GLU A 414 -10.29 0.40 -15.02
C GLU A 414 -8.93 1.04 -15.29
N THR A 415 -8.82 2.31 -14.91
CA THR A 415 -7.57 3.06 -15.00
C THR A 415 -6.56 2.59 -13.94
N GLY A 416 -5.28 2.67 -14.29
CA GLY A 416 -4.17 2.30 -13.42
C GLY A 416 -3.32 1.15 -13.95
N GLY A 417 -2.41 0.68 -13.11
CA GLY A 417 -1.45 -0.37 -13.44
C GLY A 417 -2.02 -1.77 -13.26
N LEU A 418 -1.88 -2.61 -14.29
CA LEU A 418 -2.13 -4.04 -14.29
C LEU A 418 -0.94 -4.79 -13.66
N SER A 419 -1.23 -5.75 -12.79
CA SER A 419 -0.27 -6.63 -12.11
C SER A 419 -0.73 -8.08 -12.16
N GLY A 420 0.17 -9.03 -11.90
CA GLY A 420 -0.14 -10.47 -11.91
C GLY A 420 0.46 -11.18 -13.13
N PRO A 421 0.03 -12.43 -13.40
CA PRO A 421 0.57 -13.27 -14.47
C PRO A 421 0.67 -12.58 -15.85
N PRO A 422 -0.32 -11.77 -16.29
CA PRO A 422 -0.25 -11.11 -17.59
C PRO A 422 0.94 -10.16 -17.79
N VAL A 423 1.60 -9.72 -16.72
CA VAL A 423 2.76 -8.81 -16.79
C VAL A 423 4.08 -9.55 -17.01
N LYS A 424 4.14 -10.86 -16.68
CA LYS A 424 5.38 -11.66 -16.71
C LYS A 424 6.12 -11.56 -18.05
N PRO A 425 5.48 -11.65 -19.23
CA PRO A 425 6.19 -11.55 -20.52
C PRO A 425 6.90 -10.20 -20.72
N LEU A 426 6.24 -9.10 -20.36
CA LEU A 426 6.81 -7.75 -20.47
C LEU A 426 7.96 -7.55 -19.48
N ALA A 427 7.79 -8.02 -18.25
CA ALA A 427 8.79 -7.92 -17.20
C ALA A 427 10.05 -8.74 -17.53
N LEU A 428 9.92 -9.97 -18.03
CA LEU A 428 11.05 -10.80 -18.46
C LEU A 428 11.80 -10.18 -19.63
N LYS A 429 11.08 -9.66 -20.64
CA LYS A 429 11.70 -8.96 -21.77
C LYS A 429 12.51 -7.75 -21.30
N ALA A 430 11.91 -6.89 -20.47
CA ALA A 430 12.60 -5.73 -19.91
C ALA A 430 13.84 -6.13 -19.11
N LEU A 431 13.72 -7.18 -18.29
CA LEU A 431 14.82 -7.69 -17.48
C LEU A 431 15.98 -8.18 -18.35
N GLN A 432 15.71 -8.99 -19.38
CA GLN A 432 16.77 -9.51 -20.25
C GLN A 432 17.45 -8.44 -21.07
N THR A 433 16.69 -7.45 -21.57
CA THR A 433 17.25 -6.29 -22.27
C THR A 433 18.20 -5.53 -21.37
N VAL A 434 17.78 -5.20 -20.14
CA VAL A 434 18.63 -4.49 -19.18
C VAL A 434 19.82 -5.34 -18.76
N HIS A 435 19.60 -6.61 -18.42
CA HIS A 435 20.66 -7.55 -18.02
C HIS A 435 21.74 -7.68 -19.10
N GLY A 436 21.33 -7.81 -20.38
CA GLY A 436 22.24 -7.84 -21.52
C GLY A 436 23.03 -6.55 -21.71
N ARG A 437 22.41 -5.39 -21.43
CA ARG A 437 23.07 -4.08 -21.53
C ARG A 437 24.05 -3.83 -20.39
N ILE A 438 23.70 -4.20 -19.15
CA ILE A 438 24.57 -4.00 -17.98
C ILE A 438 25.66 -5.08 -17.84
N GLN A 439 25.52 -6.22 -18.52
CA GLN A 439 26.49 -7.33 -18.53
C GLN A 439 26.89 -7.81 -17.12
N GLY A 440 25.90 -7.96 -16.23
CA GLY A 440 26.12 -8.44 -14.85
C GLY A 440 26.79 -7.45 -13.89
N LYS A 441 27.01 -6.19 -14.29
CA LYS A 441 27.63 -5.15 -13.43
C LYS A 441 26.78 -4.80 -12.20
N LEU A 442 25.45 -4.87 -12.33
CA LEU A 442 24.50 -4.55 -11.26
C LEU A 442 23.54 -5.73 -11.05
N PRO A 443 23.30 -6.18 -9.81
CA PRO A 443 22.23 -7.13 -9.51
C PRO A 443 20.85 -6.60 -9.89
N ILE A 444 19.99 -7.48 -10.38
CA ILE A 444 18.59 -7.17 -10.71
C ILE A 444 17.65 -7.99 -9.82
N ILE A 445 16.65 -7.34 -9.23
CA ILE A 445 15.52 -8.00 -8.59
C ILE A 445 14.37 -8.06 -9.59
N GLY A 446 13.92 -9.27 -9.92
CA GLY A 446 12.79 -9.53 -10.83
C GLY A 446 11.44 -9.35 -10.13
N CYS A 447 10.47 -8.70 -10.75
CA CYS A 447 9.13 -8.49 -10.20
C CYS A 447 8.09 -8.46 -11.32
N GLY A 448 7.06 -9.30 -11.22
CA GLY A 448 5.93 -9.30 -12.16
C GLY A 448 5.44 -10.70 -12.49
N GLY A 449 4.27 -11.08 -11.99
CA GLY A 449 3.60 -12.32 -12.39
C GLY A 449 4.31 -13.61 -11.96
N VAL A 450 5.08 -13.59 -10.87
CA VAL A 450 5.65 -14.80 -10.27
C VAL A 450 4.58 -15.50 -9.43
N THR A 451 4.22 -16.73 -9.80
CA THR A 451 3.14 -17.51 -9.17
C THR A 451 3.57 -18.86 -8.60
N ASN A 452 4.73 -19.36 -9.01
CA ASN A 452 5.26 -20.69 -8.69
C ASN A 452 6.81 -20.71 -8.80
N GLY A 453 7.45 -21.83 -8.44
CA GLY A 453 8.90 -22.03 -8.50
C GLY A 453 9.48 -21.95 -9.91
N GLN A 454 8.76 -22.39 -10.94
CA GLN A 454 9.20 -22.30 -12.33
C GLN A 454 9.28 -20.83 -12.79
N ASP A 455 8.30 -20.00 -12.42
CA ASP A 455 8.35 -18.58 -12.73
C ASP A 455 9.57 -17.92 -12.09
N ALA A 456 9.90 -18.26 -10.84
CA ALA A 456 11.09 -17.76 -10.16
C ALA A 456 12.38 -18.21 -10.87
N LEU A 457 12.44 -19.47 -11.31
CA LEU A 457 13.55 -20.00 -12.09
C LEU A 457 13.70 -19.29 -13.45
N ASP A 458 12.61 -18.97 -14.13
CA ASP A 458 12.64 -18.22 -15.40
C ASP A 458 13.26 -16.83 -15.18
N TYR A 459 12.87 -16.12 -14.12
CA TYR A 459 13.48 -14.85 -13.74
C TYR A 459 14.97 -15.00 -13.42
N ALA A 460 15.37 -16.04 -12.69
CA ALA A 460 16.77 -16.31 -12.40
C ALA A 460 17.57 -16.47 -13.69
N LYS A 461 17.14 -17.38 -14.57
CA LYS A 461 17.77 -17.64 -15.87
C LYS A 461 17.80 -16.40 -16.76
N ALA A 462 16.81 -15.51 -16.63
CA ALA A 462 16.77 -14.24 -17.35
C ALA A 462 17.79 -13.21 -16.84
N GLY A 463 18.33 -13.39 -15.62
CA GLY A 463 19.34 -12.53 -15.02
C GLY A 463 18.98 -11.95 -13.65
N ALA A 464 17.83 -12.33 -13.07
CA ALA A 464 17.44 -11.86 -11.75
C ALA A 464 18.25 -12.55 -10.65
N SER A 465 18.85 -11.76 -9.75
CA SER A 465 19.54 -12.26 -8.56
C SER A 465 18.59 -12.59 -7.42
N ALA A 466 17.37 -12.04 -7.45
CA ALA A 466 16.27 -12.30 -6.53
C ALA A 466 14.92 -11.99 -7.20
N VAL A 467 13.79 -12.42 -6.64
CA VAL A 467 12.45 -12.15 -7.18
C VAL A 467 11.47 -11.64 -6.13
N GLU A 468 10.51 -10.80 -6.54
CA GLU A 468 9.45 -10.30 -5.66
C GLU A 468 8.07 -10.84 -6.01
N LEU A 469 7.28 -11.09 -4.97
CA LEU A 469 5.87 -11.48 -5.04
C LEU A 469 4.96 -10.31 -4.63
N TYR A 470 3.77 -10.25 -5.24
CA TYR A 470 2.67 -9.40 -4.75
C TYR A 470 1.33 -10.02 -5.11
N THR A 471 0.95 -10.00 -6.39
CA THR A 471 -0.42 -10.32 -6.80
C THR A 471 -0.77 -11.76 -6.47
N SER A 472 0.12 -12.70 -6.79
CA SER A 472 -0.02 -14.11 -6.43
C SER A 472 -0.19 -14.32 -4.92
N PHE A 473 0.51 -13.56 -4.07
CA PHE A 473 0.37 -13.63 -2.61
C PHE A 473 -1.05 -13.28 -2.15
N GLY A 474 -1.67 -12.25 -2.76
CA GLY A 474 -3.08 -11.90 -2.51
C GLY A 474 -4.08 -12.95 -3.00
N TYR A 475 -3.71 -13.82 -3.95
CA TYR A 475 -4.57 -14.87 -4.49
C TYR A 475 -4.37 -16.25 -3.84
N GLN A 476 -3.14 -16.55 -3.45
CA GLN A 476 -2.72 -17.87 -2.97
C GLN A 476 -2.52 -17.92 -1.46
N GLY A 477 -2.38 -16.77 -0.80
CA GLY A 477 -2.28 -16.63 0.64
C GLY A 477 -0.88 -16.86 1.22
N VAL A 478 -0.84 -16.91 2.55
CA VAL A 478 0.36 -16.85 3.38
C VAL A 478 1.37 -17.99 3.18
N GLY A 479 0.93 -19.14 2.68
CA GLY A 479 1.81 -20.29 2.39
C GLY A 479 2.55 -20.21 1.06
N LEU A 480 2.28 -19.19 0.23
CA LEU A 480 2.90 -19.05 -1.09
C LEU A 480 4.44 -18.98 -1.06
N PRO A 481 5.09 -18.20 -0.17
CA PRO A 481 6.55 -18.09 -0.18
C PRO A 481 7.22 -19.44 0.01
N ARG A 482 6.75 -20.23 1.00
CA ARG A 482 7.23 -21.59 1.24
C ARG A 482 7.00 -22.51 0.04
N LYS A 483 5.79 -22.50 -0.53
CA LYS A 483 5.49 -23.29 -1.73
C LYS A 483 6.48 -23.00 -2.88
N ILE A 484 6.76 -21.73 -3.17
CA ILE A 484 7.69 -21.35 -4.24
C ILE A 484 9.12 -21.81 -3.91
N LYS A 485 9.58 -21.67 -2.67
CA LYS A 485 10.90 -22.13 -2.24
C LYS A 485 11.06 -23.65 -2.40
N ASP A 486 10.04 -24.41 -2.02
CA ASP A 486 10.06 -25.86 -2.12
C ASP A 486 10.07 -26.32 -3.59
N GLU A 487 9.18 -25.78 -4.44
CA GLU A 487 9.17 -26.05 -5.89
C GLU A 487 10.50 -25.65 -6.56
N LEU A 488 11.04 -24.48 -6.22
CA LEU A 488 12.31 -24.00 -6.76
C LEU A 488 13.49 -24.89 -6.32
N THR A 489 13.49 -25.37 -5.08
CA THR A 489 14.50 -26.31 -4.56
C THR A 489 14.50 -27.61 -5.38
N GLU A 490 13.31 -28.16 -5.67
CA GLU A 490 13.18 -29.36 -6.49
C GLU A 490 13.72 -29.15 -7.91
N LEU A 491 13.37 -28.04 -8.56
CA LEU A 491 13.85 -27.69 -9.89
C LEU A 491 15.38 -27.52 -9.93
N LEU A 492 15.95 -26.84 -8.94
CA LEU A 492 17.39 -26.61 -8.84
C LEU A 492 18.17 -27.92 -8.58
N LYS A 493 17.63 -28.80 -7.72
CA LYS A 493 18.19 -30.14 -7.49
C LYS A 493 18.15 -30.99 -8.76
N ALA A 494 17.07 -30.92 -9.53
CA ALA A 494 16.97 -31.62 -10.81
C ALA A 494 18.01 -31.12 -11.84
N GLU A 495 18.37 -29.84 -11.82
CA GLU A 495 19.44 -29.28 -12.65
C GLU A 495 20.85 -29.49 -12.08
N GLY A 496 20.98 -29.96 -10.84
CA GLY A 496 22.26 -30.07 -10.13
C GLY A 496 22.95 -28.71 -9.92
N LYS A 497 22.17 -27.62 -9.81
CA LYS A 497 22.68 -26.24 -9.72
C LYS A 497 22.07 -25.49 -8.56
N THR A 498 22.85 -24.63 -7.91
CA THR A 498 22.38 -23.63 -6.96
C THR A 498 21.63 -22.49 -7.65
N TRP A 499 20.84 -21.73 -6.90
CA TRP A 499 20.24 -20.48 -7.38
C TRP A 499 21.30 -19.57 -8.04
N LYS A 500 22.42 -19.35 -7.34
CA LYS A 500 23.53 -18.51 -7.83
C LYS A 500 24.07 -18.97 -9.20
N GLN A 501 24.07 -20.28 -9.46
CA GLN A 501 24.58 -20.85 -10.71
C GLN A 501 23.59 -20.79 -11.88
N VAL A 502 22.28 -20.64 -11.62
CA VAL A 502 21.27 -20.49 -12.68
C VAL A 502 21.03 -19.03 -13.07
N VAL A 503 21.48 -18.07 -12.26
CA VAL A 503 21.33 -16.64 -12.58
C VAL A 503 22.01 -16.33 -13.92
N GLY A 504 21.23 -15.80 -14.86
CA GLY A 504 21.74 -15.35 -16.16
C GLY A 504 22.17 -16.45 -17.12
N THR A 505 21.84 -17.72 -16.88
CA THR A 505 22.17 -18.81 -17.84
C THR A 505 21.36 -18.76 -19.13
N GLY A 506 20.41 -17.83 -19.24
CA GLY A 506 19.60 -17.56 -20.43
C GLY A 506 18.24 -18.26 -20.38
N VAL A 507 17.20 -17.52 -20.75
CA VAL A 507 15.88 -18.04 -21.13
C VAL A 507 15.75 -17.90 -22.64
N LYS A 508 15.35 -18.96 -23.35
CA LYS A 508 15.02 -18.88 -24.78
C LYS A 508 13.74 -18.06 -24.93
N LEU A 509 13.89 -16.77 -25.22
CA LEU A 509 12.77 -15.84 -25.47
C LEU A 509 11.95 -16.16 -26.72
N SER A 510 12.42 -17.05 -27.60
CA SER A 510 11.70 -17.45 -28.81
C SER A 510 10.30 -18.03 -28.55
N GLU A 511 9.96 -18.29 -27.29
CA GLU A 511 8.67 -18.81 -26.84
C GLU A 511 7.87 -17.81 -25.97
N VAL A 512 8.45 -16.68 -25.56
CA VAL A 512 7.75 -15.67 -24.73
C VAL A 512 7.06 -14.66 -25.63
N THR A 513 5.85 -15.02 -26.06
CA THR A 513 4.98 -14.12 -26.84
C THR A 513 4.52 -12.96 -25.96
N VAL A 514 5.03 -11.75 -26.22
CA VAL A 514 4.43 -10.53 -25.67
C VAL A 514 3.13 -10.29 -26.44
N ALA A 515 2.00 -10.56 -25.79
CA ALA A 515 0.69 -10.29 -26.37
C ALA A 515 0.55 -8.81 -26.72
N ALA A 516 0.00 -8.53 -27.90
CA ALA A 516 -0.28 -7.16 -28.32
C ALA A 516 -1.24 -6.49 -27.31
N PRO A 517 -1.10 -5.18 -27.08
CA PRO A 517 -2.12 -4.41 -26.38
C PRO A 517 -3.46 -4.57 -27.11
N ASN A 518 -4.55 -4.72 -26.35
CA ASN A 518 -5.89 -4.71 -26.91
C ASN A 518 -6.29 -3.25 -27.18
N ASP A 519 -6.25 -2.83 -28.44
CA ASP A 519 -6.60 -1.47 -28.87
C ASP A 519 -8.07 -1.09 -28.56
N ASN A 520 -8.95 -2.08 -28.35
CA ASN A 520 -10.35 -1.86 -28.00
C ASN A 520 -10.58 -1.57 -26.51
N VAL A 521 -9.55 -1.71 -25.67
CA VAL A 521 -9.60 -1.34 -24.25
C VAL A 521 -8.73 -0.11 -24.07
N PRO A 522 -9.31 1.08 -23.86
CA PRO A 522 -8.53 2.30 -23.67
C PRO A 522 -7.50 2.08 -22.58
N MET A 523 -6.22 2.33 -22.87
CA MET A 523 -5.19 2.41 -21.85
C MET A 523 -5.66 3.51 -20.89
N GLY A 524 -6.11 3.12 -19.69
CA GLY A 524 -6.79 3.99 -18.76
C GLY A 524 -5.87 5.08 -18.20
N LEU A 525 -5.59 6.09 -19.01
CA LEU A 525 -4.73 7.22 -18.75
C LEU A 525 -5.60 8.40 -18.31
N SER A 526 -5.18 9.08 -17.25
CA SER A 526 -5.88 10.26 -16.74
C SER A 526 -5.99 11.35 -17.83
N PRO A 527 -7.15 12.03 -17.98
CA PRO A 527 -7.35 13.13 -18.95
C PRO A 527 -6.30 14.24 -18.89
N ALA A 528 -5.70 14.47 -17.71
CA ALA A 528 -4.59 15.42 -17.54
C ALA A 528 -3.33 15.09 -18.36
N ARG A 529 -3.21 13.86 -18.90
CA ARG A 529 -2.05 13.41 -19.67
C ARG A 529 -2.02 13.99 -21.08
N ASP A 530 -3.16 14.21 -21.71
CA ASP A 530 -3.23 14.78 -23.07
C ASP A 530 -2.81 16.25 -23.08
N GLU A 531 -3.22 17.00 -22.06
CA GLU A 531 -2.84 18.41 -21.92
C GLU A 531 -1.35 18.56 -21.56
N ALA A 532 -0.83 17.71 -20.67
CA ALA A 532 0.58 17.71 -20.29
C ALA A 532 1.49 17.19 -21.41
N PHE A 533 1.06 16.20 -22.19
CA PHE A 533 1.77 15.70 -23.37
C PHE A 533 1.85 16.79 -24.44
N THR A 534 0.74 17.47 -24.72
CA THR A 534 0.70 18.59 -25.67
C THR A 534 1.63 19.73 -25.24
N LYS A 535 1.64 20.08 -23.94
CA LYS A 535 2.58 21.07 -23.38
C LYS A 535 4.04 20.62 -23.46
N SER A 536 4.32 19.33 -23.24
CA SER A 536 5.68 18.78 -23.33
C SER A 536 6.19 18.76 -24.78
N VAL A 537 5.34 18.38 -25.74
CA VAL A 537 5.66 18.42 -27.17
C VAL A 537 5.90 19.87 -27.63
N ALA A 538 5.13 20.83 -27.11
CA ALA A 538 5.35 22.25 -27.37
C ALA A 538 6.70 22.74 -26.81
N SER A 539 7.05 22.35 -25.57
CA SER A 539 8.32 22.70 -24.93
C SER A 539 9.53 22.14 -25.68
N VAL A 540 9.48 20.85 -26.08
CA VAL A 540 10.56 20.21 -26.86
C VAL A 540 10.72 20.86 -28.24
N LYS A 541 9.60 21.22 -28.90
CA LYS A 541 9.66 21.97 -30.16
C LYS A 541 10.32 23.34 -29.98
N GLN A 542 10.08 24.00 -28.84
CA GLN A 542 10.64 25.31 -28.53
C GLN A 542 12.14 25.22 -28.19
N GLU A 543 12.57 24.22 -27.43
CA GLU A 543 13.98 23.94 -27.16
C GLU A 543 14.74 23.57 -28.43
N LEU A 544 14.16 22.72 -29.28
CA LEU A 544 14.76 22.33 -30.56
C LEU A 544 14.88 23.53 -31.52
N ALA A 545 13.91 24.46 -31.49
CA ALA A 545 13.98 25.71 -32.25
C ALA A 545 15.10 26.62 -31.73
N GLY A 546 15.25 26.74 -30.40
CA GLY A 546 16.35 27.50 -29.78
C GLY A 546 17.73 26.90 -30.08
N LEU A 547 17.85 25.57 -30.06
CA LEU A 547 19.10 24.87 -30.38
C LEU A 547 19.49 25.06 -31.84
N ARG A 548 18.53 25.01 -32.77
CA ARG A 548 18.77 25.30 -34.21
C ARG A 548 19.24 26.72 -34.42
N GLN A 549 18.66 27.69 -33.71
CA GLN A 549 19.06 29.09 -33.78
C GLN A 549 20.48 29.31 -33.25
N ASN A 550 20.83 28.67 -32.12
CA ASN A 550 22.17 28.74 -31.54
C ASN A 550 23.25 28.06 -32.39
N LEU A 551 22.88 27.03 -33.15
CA LEU A 551 23.77 26.32 -34.07
C LEU A 551 23.82 26.94 -35.48
N GLY A 552 23.15 28.08 -35.70
CA GLY A 552 23.10 28.75 -37.01
C GLY A 552 22.41 27.94 -38.10
N LEU A 553 21.60 26.94 -37.72
CA LEU A 553 20.87 26.09 -38.67
C LEU A 553 19.62 26.82 -39.16
N PRO A 554 19.34 26.81 -40.47
CA PRO A 554 18.14 27.44 -41.01
C PRO A 554 16.87 26.84 -40.41
N SER A 555 15.91 27.72 -40.11
CA SER A 555 14.54 27.36 -39.70
C SER A 555 13.94 26.41 -40.74
N ALA A 556 13.23 25.38 -40.28
CA ALA A 556 12.63 24.37 -41.15
C ALA A 556 11.46 24.95 -41.97
N SER A 557 11.77 25.72 -43.00
CA SER A 557 10.86 26.07 -44.09
C SER A 557 11.04 25.05 -45.21
N SER A 558 10.44 23.88 -45.04
CA SER A 558 10.02 23.04 -46.17
C SER A 558 8.63 22.52 -45.82
N PRO A 559 7.62 22.74 -46.68
CA PRO A 559 6.23 22.46 -46.33
C PRO A 559 5.98 20.95 -46.28
N PRO A 560 5.04 20.47 -45.44
CA PRO A 560 4.49 19.12 -45.55
C PRO A 560 3.66 19.00 -46.85
N PRO A 561 3.39 17.78 -47.36
CA PRO A 561 2.49 17.62 -48.50
C PRO A 561 1.11 18.22 -48.16
N ALA A 562 0.52 18.90 -49.16
CA ALA A 562 -0.68 19.70 -49.00
C ALA A 562 -1.83 18.91 -48.35
N VAL A 563 -2.28 19.40 -47.19
CA VAL A 563 -3.62 19.09 -46.68
C VAL A 563 -4.61 19.74 -47.65
N PHE A 564 -5.44 18.93 -48.29
CA PHE A 564 -6.50 19.38 -49.18
C PHE A 564 -7.50 20.23 -48.38
N VAL A 565 -7.50 21.55 -48.64
CA VAL A 565 -8.56 22.46 -48.23
C VAL A 565 -9.24 22.92 -49.51
N PRO A 566 -10.51 22.54 -49.74
CA PRO A 566 -11.18 22.90 -50.98
C PRO A 566 -11.42 24.40 -51.07
N ASP A 567 -11.29 24.92 -52.29
CA ASP A 567 -11.47 26.33 -52.62
C ASP A 567 -12.95 26.70 -52.53
N ARG A 568 -13.28 27.76 -51.77
CA ARG A 568 -14.67 28.12 -51.43
C ARG A 568 -15.52 28.46 -52.65
N GLU A 569 -14.89 28.93 -53.72
CA GLU A 569 -15.55 29.24 -54.99
C GLU A 569 -15.78 28.00 -55.87
N LYS A 570 -15.07 26.89 -55.61
CA LYS A 570 -15.12 25.67 -56.44
C LYS A 570 -15.84 24.49 -55.79
N ASP A 571 -16.00 24.52 -54.47
CA ASP A 571 -16.59 23.42 -53.69
C ASP A 571 -17.77 23.93 -52.84
N GLU A 572 -18.72 24.57 -53.53
CA GLU A 572 -19.89 25.25 -52.95
C GLU A 572 -20.72 24.31 -52.06
N ALA A 573 -20.80 23.03 -52.40
CA ALA A 573 -21.52 22.02 -51.64
C ALA A 573 -20.93 21.79 -50.23
N TYR A 574 -19.60 21.79 -50.10
CA TYR A 574 -18.92 21.62 -48.82
C TYR A 574 -19.17 22.82 -47.89
N TYR A 575 -19.01 24.04 -48.40
CA TYR A 575 -19.22 25.25 -47.60
C TYR A 575 -20.71 25.49 -47.28
N THR A 576 -21.62 25.10 -48.17
CA THR A 576 -23.06 25.09 -47.89
C THR A 576 -23.42 24.13 -46.74
N LEU A 577 -22.74 22.97 -46.65
CA LEU A 577 -22.93 22.02 -45.56
C LEU A 577 -22.44 22.60 -44.22
N VAL A 578 -21.28 23.26 -44.24
CA VAL A 578 -20.71 23.95 -43.06
C VAL A 578 -21.61 25.10 -42.61
N GLU A 579 -22.18 25.87 -43.54
CA GLU A 579 -23.13 26.95 -43.23
C GLU A 579 -24.46 26.42 -42.67
N LYS A 580 -24.97 25.29 -43.20
CA LYS A 580 -26.14 24.61 -42.61
C LYS A 580 -25.86 24.06 -41.21
N ALA A 581 -24.68 23.50 -40.98
CA ALA A 581 -24.26 23.01 -39.67
C ALA A 581 -24.13 24.16 -38.65
N ASN A 582 -23.55 25.29 -39.06
CA ASN A 582 -23.45 26.48 -38.23
C ASN A 582 -24.81 27.12 -37.93
N ALA A 583 -25.72 27.14 -38.92
CA ALA A 583 -27.10 27.60 -38.73
C ALA A 583 -27.89 26.69 -37.77
N ALA A 584 -27.72 25.36 -37.85
CA ALA A 584 -28.30 24.40 -36.91
C ALA A 584 -27.77 24.56 -35.47
N LEU A 585 -26.58 25.14 -35.33
CA LEU A 585 -25.93 25.45 -34.05
C LEU A 585 -26.16 26.90 -33.59
N GLY A 586 -26.96 27.69 -34.32
CA GLY A 586 -27.28 29.09 -33.98
C GLY A 586 -26.13 30.08 -34.18
N LEU A 587 -25.10 29.70 -34.95
CA LEU A 587 -23.90 30.49 -35.21
C LEU A 587 -24.00 31.11 -36.61
N SER A 588 -24.46 32.36 -36.72
CA SER A 588 -24.49 33.07 -38.02
C SER A 588 -23.35 34.08 -38.11
N PHE A 589 -22.52 33.98 -39.15
CA PHE A 589 -21.54 34.99 -39.52
C PHE A 589 -21.90 35.57 -40.91
N PRO A 590 -21.78 36.89 -41.13
CA PRO A 590 -22.08 37.49 -42.43
C PRO A 590 -21.11 36.99 -43.51
N ALA A 591 -21.65 36.60 -44.67
CA ALA A 591 -20.88 36.07 -45.78
C ALA A 591 -19.97 37.15 -46.39
N GLY A 592 -18.65 36.88 -46.45
CA GLY A 592 -17.71 37.66 -47.26
C GLY A 592 -16.46 38.21 -46.57
N GLN A 593 -16.27 38.07 -45.25
CA GLN A 593 -15.02 38.51 -44.61
C GLN A 593 -14.00 37.38 -44.49
N LYS A 594 -12.81 37.58 -45.08
CA LYS A 594 -11.61 36.77 -44.77
C LYS A 594 -11.13 37.11 -43.35
N PRO A 595 -10.74 36.13 -42.53
CA PRO A 595 -10.36 36.38 -41.15
C PRO A 595 -9.02 37.15 -41.09
N SER A 596 -9.07 38.36 -40.55
CA SER A 596 -7.90 39.17 -40.19
C SER A 596 -7.42 38.80 -38.80
N ALA A 597 -6.12 38.54 -38.66
CA ALA A 597 -5.44 38.37 -37.39
C ALA A 597 -5.19 39.76 -36.76
N SER A 598 -6.09 40.22 -35.91
CA SER A 598 -5.76 41.23 -34.90
C SER A 598 -6.24 40.76 -33.54
N ALA A 599 -5.27 40.46 -32.66
CA ALA A 599 -5.49 40.20 -31.26
C ALA A 599 -6.22 41.40 -30.62
N ALA A 600 -7.30 41.12 -29.90
CA ALA A 600 -7.96 42.12 -29.06
C ALA A 600 -6.98 42.58 -27.97
N SER A 601 -6.89 43.89 -27.80
CA SER A 601 -5.99 44.54 -26.84
C SER A 601 -6.39 44.20 -25.39
N PRO A 602 -5.44 44.11 -24.43
CA PRO A 602 -5.69 43.70 -23.04
C PRO A 602 -6.67 44.58 -22.25
N GLU A 603 -7.06 45.73 -22.78
CA GLU A 603 -7.97 46.67 -22.11
C GLU A 603 -9.45 46.28 -22.23
N ALA A 604 -9.82 45.40 -23.18
CA ALA A 604 -11.21 44.99 -23.40
C ALA A 604 -11.72 43.85 -22.47
N LEU A 605 -10.87 43.35 -21.55
CA LEU A 605 -11.20 42.26 -20.62
C LEU A 605 -11.54 42.74 -19.19
N LYS A 606 -11.53 44.06 -18.95
CA LYS A 606 -11.75 44.61 -17.58
C LYS A 606 -13.22 44.59 -17.12
N ASP A 607 -14.18 44.52 -18.04
CA ASP A 607 -15.62 44.63 -17.72
C ASP A 607 -16.39 43.30 -17.88
N ALA A 608 -15.70 42.17 -18.04
CA ALA A 608 -16.34 40.86 -18.11
C ALA A 608 -16.85 40.42 -16.71
N PRO A 609 -18.07 39.86 -16.59
CA PRO A 609 -18.60 39.39 -15.31
C PRO A 609 -17.72 38.28 -14.75
N LYS A 610 -17.15 38.53 -13.57
CA LYS A 610 -16.24 37.60 -12.87
C LYS A 610 -16.90 36.22 -12.69
N THR A 611 -16.16 35.17 -13.02
CA THR A 611 -16.60 33.78 -12.84
C THR A 611 -16.79 33.45 -11.36
N GLN A 612 -17.60 32.42 -11.04
CA GLN A 612 -17.79 31.99 -9.65
C GLN A 612 -16.48 31.60 -8.96
N GLY A 613 -15.49 31.09 -9.70
CA GLY A 613 -14.16 30.77 -9.19
C GLY A 613 -13.34 32.01 -8.82
N GLU A 614 -13.39 33.06 -9.64
CA GLU A 614 -12.69 34.33 -9.37
C GLU A 614 -13.33 35.08 -8.20
N GLN A 615 -14.67 35.07 -8.10
CA GLN A 615 -15.37 35.63 -6.94
C GLN A 615 -15.07 34.87 -5.64
N ALA A 616 -14.86 33.55 -5.71
CA ALA A 616 -14.45 32.74 -4.57
C ALA A 616 -12.99 33.01 -4.15
N ALA A 617 -12.09 33.17 -5.13
CA ALA A 617 -10.70 33.50 -4.89
C ALA A 617 -10.52 34.90 -4.29
N GLU A 618 -11.32 35.87 -4.73
CA GLU A 618 -11.30 37.24 -4.21
C GLU A 618 -11.89 37.33 -2.80
N ARG A 619 -12.95 36.55 -2.49
CA ARG A 619 -13.45 36.39 -1.11
C ARG A 619 -12.41 35.72 -0.21
N ALA A 620 -11.71 34.69 -0.68
CA ALA A 620 -10.64 34.05 0.07
C ALA A 620 -9.46 35.02 0.32
N ALA A 621 -9.10 35.83 -0.68
CA ALA A 621 -8.06 36.85 -0.56
C ALA A 621 -8.47 38.02 0.36
N ALA A 622 -9.76 38.38 0.41
CA ALA A 622 -10.28 39.37 1.34
C ALA A 622 -10.27 38.87 2.80
N VAL A 623 -10.61 37.60 3.03
CA VAL A 623 -10.54 36.94 4.36
C VAL A 623 -9.10 36.82 4.86
N LEU A 624 -8.13 36.63 3.96
CA LEU A 624 -6.70 36.60 4.30
C LEU A 624 -6.09 37.97 4.58
N LYS A 625 -6.77 39.07 4.20
CA LYS A 625 -6.32 40.46 4.41
C LYS A 625 -6.92 41.13 5.65
N ASP A 626 -7.88 40.50 6.33
CA ASP A 626 -8.44 41.02 7.58
C ASP A 626 -7.50 40.68 8.76
N PRO A 627 -6.83 41.67 9.38
CA PRO A 627 -5.91 41.41 10.50
C PRO A 627 -6.61 40.85 11.75
N LYS A 628 -7.94 40.94 11.85
CA LYS A 628 -8.71 40.39 12.98
C LYS A 628 -9.12 38.92 12.80
N GLY A 629 -9.16 38.41 11.56
CA GLY A 629 -9.65 37.06 11.26
C GLY A 629 -11.14 36.87 11.61
N PRO A 630 -11.78 35.77 11.19
CA PRO A 630 -13.20 35.54 11.48
C PRO A 630 -13.43 35.31 12.98
N GLU A 631 -14.40 36.02 13.56
CA GLU A 631 -14.86 35.83 14.93
C GLU A 631 -15.69 34.52 15.01
N ILE A 632 -15.08 33.45 15.54
CA ILE A 632 -15.75 32.15 15.65
C ILE A 632 -16.48 32.08 16.99
N LYS A 633 -17.82 32.03 16.94
CA LYS A 633 -18.66 31.85 18.13
C LYS A 633 -18.98 30.37 18.31
N VAL A 634 -18.50 29.81 19.42
CA VAL A 634 -18.72 28.41 19.80
C VAL A 634 -20.16 28.24 20.31
N GLN A 635 -21.00 27.47 19.61
CA GLN A 635 -22.36 27.12 20.05
C GLN A 635 -22.52 25.64 20.34
N VAL A 636 -23.17 25.33 21.48
CA VAL A 636 -23.48 23.96 21.88
C VAL A 636 -24.82 23.52 21.31
N THR A 637 -24.82 22.51 20.45
CA THR A 637 -26.05 21.93 19.89
C THR A 637 -26.78 21.02 20.89
N ASP A 638 -28.10 20.86 20.71
CA ASP A 638 -28.93 19.97 21.54
C ASP A 638 -28.51 18.50 21.49
N LYS A 639 -27.88 18.09 20.38
CA LYS A 639 -27.30 16.75 20.21
C LYS A 639 -26.12 16.53 21.16
N THR A 640 -25.30 17.56 21.38
CA THR A 640 -24.14 17.53 22.27
C THR A 640 -24.55 17.50 23.75
N LYS A 641 -25.60 18.25 24.14
CA LYS A 641 -26.18 18.21 25.50
C LYS A 641 -26.69 16.82 25.89
N LYS A 642 -27.28 16.10 24.93
CA LYS A 642 -27.90 14.79 25.15
C LYS A 642 -26.90 13.65 25.39
N VAL A 643 -25.67 13.79 24.88
CA VAL A 643 -24.64 12.74 24.94
C VAL A 643 -23.71 12.93 26.15
N PHE A 644 -23.45 14.17 26.57
CA PHE A 644 -22.35 14.45 27.51
C PHE A 644 -22.75 15.08 28.86
N GLY A 645 -24.01 15.50 29.05
CA GLY A 645 -24.49 16.05 30.33
C GLY A 645 -23.62 17.18 30.90
N ASP A 646 -23.47 17.28 32.22
CA ASP A 646 -22.77 18.39 32.92
C ASP A 646 -21.25 18.49 32.66
N SER A 647 -20.64 17.52 31.95
CA SER A 647 -19.21 17.55 31.58
C SER A 647 -18.87 18.56 30.46
N LEU A 648 -19.86 19.29 29.97
CA LEU A 648 -19.78 20.18 28.81
C LEU A 648 -18.95 21.45 29.03
N ARG A 649 -18.90 22.00 30.25
CA ARG A 649 -18.22 23.28 30.52
C ARG A 649 -16.71 23.25 30.22
N GLY A 650 -16.02 22.19 30.62
CA GLY A 650 -14.56 22.09 30.42
C GLY A 650 -14.17 22.01 28.94
N ARG A 651 -14.97 21.29 28.14
CA ARG A 651 -14.69 21.10 26.71
C ARG A 651 -15.10 22.29 25.85
N VAL A 652 -16.11 23.06 26.28
CA VAL A 652 -16.45 24.34 25.65
C VAL A 652 -15.35 25.35 25.91
N ALA A 653 -14.83 25.44 27.14
CA ALA A 653 -13.70 26.32 27.46
C ALA A 653 -12.43 25.95 26.67
N GLU A 654 -12.13 24.64 26.51
CA GLU A 654 -11.01 24.16 25.70
C GLU A 654 -11.17 24.48 24.21
N ALA A 655 -12.41 24.42 23.69
CA ALA A 655 -12.71 24.80 22.30
C ALA A 655 -12.66 26.31 22.08
N GLU A 656 -13.12 27.11 23.04
CA GLU A 656 -13.01 28.57 23.03
C GLU A 656 -11.53 29.03 23.09
N ASP A 657 -10.72 28.38 23.93
CA ASP A 657 -9.28 28.67 24.03
C ASP A 657 -8.51 28.23 22.77
N ALA A 658 -8.85 27.08 22.18
CA ALA A 658 -8.27 26.64 20.91
C ALA A 658 -8.67 27.57 19.74
N ALA A 659 -9.90 28.10 19.75
CA ALA A 659 -10.35 29.08 18.77
C ALA A 659 -9.65 30.44 18.94
N ALA A 660 -9.48 30.91 20.18
CA ALA A 660 -8.73 32.13 20.49
C ALA A 660 -7.25 32.04 20.06
N ASN A 661 -6.64 30.87 20.21
CA ASN A 661 -5.24 30.60 19.87
C ASN A 661 -5.02 30.11 18.42
N ARG A 662 -6.08 30.07 17.59
CA ARG A 662 -6.03 29.67 16.18
C ARG A 662 -5.50 28.23 15.92
N ASP A 663 -5.65 27.33 16.90
CA ASP A 663 -5.24 25.91 16.80
C ASP A 663 -6.42 25.02 16.35
N PHE A 664 -6.88 25.25 15.11
CA PHE A 664 -8.10 24.64 14.55
C PHE A 664 -7.99 23.13 14.30
N GLY A 665 -6.82 22.52 14.52
CA GLY A 665 -6.61 21.07 14.47
C GLY A 665 -7.14 20.35 15.71
N LYS A 666 -7.31 21.06 16.83
CA LYS A 666 -7.84 20.50 18.09
C LYS A 666 -9.35 20.67 18.26
N VAL A 667 -10.00 21.47 17.40
CA VAL A 667 -11.45 21.67 17.43
C VAL A 667 -12.12 20.50 16.72
N ASP A 668 -12.86 19.66 17.46
CA ASP A 668 -13.67 18.57 16.89
C ASP A 668 -14.86 19.14 16.11
N LYS A 669 -14.64 19.36 14.81
CA LYS A 669 -15.61 19.93 13.85
C LYS A 669 -16.89 19.12 13.68
N SER A 670 -16.95 17.89 14.21
CA SER A 670 -18.13 17.04 14.14
C SER A 670 -19.16 17.31 15.24
N ARG A 671 -18.81 18.11 16.27
CA ARG A 671 -19.59 18.21 17.51
C ARG A 671 -19.76 19.62 18.09
N VAL A 672 -19.05 20.61 17.55
CA VAL A 672 -19.13 22.03 17.97
C VAL A 672 -19.02 22.91 16.72
N VAL A 673 -19.93 23.87 16.55
CA VAL A 673 -19.93 24.86 15.46
C VAL A 673 -19.72 26.24 16.06
#